data_AF-A0A8H5YLA3-F1
#
_entry.id   AF-A0A8H5YLA3-F1
#
_cell.length_a   1.000
_cell.length_b   1.000
_cell.length_c   1.000
_cell.angle_alpha   90.00
_cell.angle_beta   90.00
_cell.angle_gamma   90.00
#
_symmetry.space_group_name_H-M   'P 1'
#
loop_
_entity.id
_entity.type
_entity.pdbx_description
1 polymer ?
#
loop_
_entity_poly.entity_id
_entity_poly.type
_entity_poly.pdbx_seq_one_letter_code
_entity_poly.pdbx_strand_id
1 'polypeptide(L)'
;MTTDSIIPGRDLEAEAQVYVKTMVENIKAAKALCPLDTPEKTDQVVPFWERFYKVIGFTTLDLELETAVLAHPDILGLMPDIRYVMGECEGALEVTWAERVAAAQDATEAWQIFNTTPIHEFYEYVLKAEWSGLLSVMDKAPESIAILGSGAMPETAVWVTGWAKKQAKTVQIHSLELLPDRLEKSIKVLDRLCEDTQHCTFEAGDIKDAPQGLREHDVVYFNAAVGSTTVEKENILLSVVSRMRPGAFVLTRSTHSIKTMAYPPAKIQTQRLVKRLRPVLTCQLNVKMHQHRENGHETNVNERTALLSPQSEEPNSEPRPVENLSTHRTRCSWPWIYVVLLCIVLAVISDVGESLYAAPRVQLFESIACTHHYLQHDPSLVDRDGSVPERLCKIDPVQDKVASVVGWQYFFDAIPAILLPIPYGYVADLRGRKWILVLALTGYTLSWASTLFFVGVLHLPLNAVWLSSLFFIIGGGPTTGTTLLTTVVADVVPAEVRSTVFFYRFCTDLVADLIVPPITSMLMHKNTWIPLLLAVAFQGLSVILALGLPETLPVADPKRSDENANDISSDYAISEQTEIPSKSDGKWSSWLTRNQDSFDFVIKDRVLSALVFTFLISKVGRQATNILFQYVSKRYGWTLAQTGFLISLRAGVNIALFTVILPLIATYALVSWSTTSRDLWIGKTSIILLVLGSFIMFLSETSVGMIIGLVISTLGSGFAPTMRSLATSLVESRHPNATSDIGRLYALISVAEGIGSLVAGPGMAFAFRVGMSWGQVWLGLPFGFAAFLFALVSTIVFSVKI
;
A
#
# COMPACT_ATOMS: atom_id res chain seq x y z
N MET A 1 26.01 22.46 25.84
CA MET A 1 26.75 21.20 25.68
C MET A 1 25.75 20.15 25.25
N THR A 2 25.99 19.64 24.06
CA THR A 2 25.16 18.76 23.24
C THR A 2 25.01 17.37 23.87
N THR A 3 23.80 16.83 23.84
CA THR A 3 23.56 15.39 24.04
C THR A 3 22.97 14.85 22.75
N ASP A 4 23.89 14.34 21.92
CA ASP A 4 23.65 13.78 20.61
C ASP A 4 22.83 12.49 20.71
N SER A 5 21.63 12.50 20.11
CA SER A 5 20.91 11.30 19.71
C SER A 5 21.47 10.82 18.37
N ILE A 6 22.67 10.25 18.39
CA ILE A 6 23.27 9.60 17.20
C ILE A 6 22.65 8.21 17.05
N ILE A 7 21.94 8.00 15.94
CA ILE A 7 21.64 6.66 15.41
C ILE A 7 22.99 5.93 15.27
N PRO A 8 23.23 4.77 15.92
CA PRO A 8 24.53 4.13 15.86
C PRO A 8 24.83 3.67 14.42
N GLY A 9 25.83 4.28 13.78
CA GLY A 9 26.33 3.89 12.46
C GLY A 9 25.87 4.77 11.27
N ARG A 10 25.06 5.81 11.51
CA ARG A 10 24.73 6.78 10.47
C ARG A 10 25.77 7.90 10.45
N ASP A 11 26.60 7.96 9.42
CA ASP A 11 27.52 9.07 9.22
C ASP A 11 26.78 10.24 8.55
N LEU A 12 26.04 10.99 9.37
CA LEU A 12 25.27 12.15 8.94
C LEU A 12 26.15 13.19 8.23
N GLU A 13 27.42 13.29 8.61
CA GLU A 13 28.36 14.25 8.02
C GLU A 13 28.76 13.80 6.61
N ALA A 14 29.09 12.51 6.41
CA ALA A 14 29.36 11.96 5.09
C ALA A 14 28.12 11.95 4.18
N GLU A 15 26.94 11.63 4.71
CA GLU A 15 25.68 11.70 3.96
C GLU A 15 25.35 13.14 3.56
N ALA A 16 25.43 14.09 4.50
CA ALA A 16 25.19 15.50 4.23
C ALA A 16 26.18 16.03 3.19
N GLN A 17 27.45 15.62 3.23
CA GLN A 17 28.50 16.06 2.30
C GLN A 17 28.13 15.82 0.82
N VAL A 18 27.43 14.73 0.51
CA VAL A 18 27.01 14.42 -0.87
C VAL A 18 25.99 15.46 -1.38
N TYR A 19 25.02 15.81 -0.55
CA TYR A 19 24.00 16.81 -0.86
C TYR A 19 24.58 18.22 -0.87
N VAL A 20 25.44 18.54 0.09
CA VAL A 20 26.18 19.80 0.17
C VAL A 20 26.99 20.02 -1.11
N LYS A 21 27.80 19.03 -1.51
CA LYS A 21 28.61 19.11 -2.73
C LYS A 21 27.73 19.35 -3.96
N THR A 22 26.63 18.61 -4.07
CA THR A 22 25.67 18.76 -5.17
C THR A 22 25.05 20.16 -5.18
N MET A 23 24.63 20.70 -4.04
CA MET A 23 24.08 22.06 -3.94
C MET A 23 25.12 23.12 -4.29
N VAL A 24 26.36 22.99 -3.81
CA VAL A 24 27.45 23.93 -4.10
C VAL A 24 27.76 23.96 -5.59
N GLU A 25 27.93 22.81 -6.23
CA GLU A 25 28.19 22.73 -7.67
C GLU A 25 27.04 23.32 -8.48
N ASN A 26 25.80 22.96 -8.12
CA ASN A 26 24.60 23.37 -8.82
C ASN A 26 24.34 24.89 -8.72
N ILE A 27 24.46 25.46 -7.52
CA ILE A 27 24.27 26.91 -7.30
C ILE A 27 25.38 27.72 -7.96
N LYS A 28 26.63 27.25 -7.94
CA LYS A 28 27.73 27.92 -8.65
C LYS A 28 27.51 27.93 -10.17
N ALA A 29 27.05 26.80 -10.73
CA ALA A 29 26.74 26.70 -12.15
C ALA A 29 25.57 27.61 -12.53
N ALA A 30 24.49 27.63 -11.75
CA ALA A 30 23.35 28.52 -11.97
C ALA A 30 23.75 30.00 -11.84
N LYS A 31 24.55 30.35 -10.82
CA LYS A 31 25.05 31.72 -10.61
C LYS A 31 25.90 32.24 -11.78
N ALA A 32 26.64 31.36 -12.47
CA ALA A 32 27.42 31.73 -13.65
C ALA A 32 26.54 32.15 -14.84
N LEU A 33 25.26 31.76 -14.86
CA LEU A 33 24.28 32.19 -15.87
C LEU A 33 23.59 33.51 -15.49
N CYS A 34 23.63 33.92 -14.22
CA CYS A 34 23.01 35.16 -13.76
C CYS A 34 23.81 36.41 -14.22
N PRO A 35 23.14 37.54 -14.52
CA PRO A 35 21.70 37.74 -14.50
C PRO A 35 20.99 37.00 -15.64
N LEU A 36 19.79 36.50 -15.36
CA LEU A 36 18.95 35.74 -16.31
C LEU A 36 18.11 36.69 -17.16
N ASP A 37 18.80 37.52 -17.95
CA ASP A 37 18.24 38.63 -18.71
C ASP A 37 17.78 38.25 -20.14
N THR A 38 18.06 37.03 -20.60
CA THR A 38 17.60 36.53 -21.91
C THR A 38 16.90 35.18 -21.80
N PRO A 39 15.93 34.87 -22.67
CA PRO A 39 15.23 33.58 -22.67
C PRO A 39 16.17 32.37 -22.78
N GLU A 40 17.27 32.48 -23.53
CA GLU A 40 18.24 31.39 -23.71
C GLU A 40 19.00 31.07 -22.42
N LYS A 41 19.34 32.09 -21.63
CA LYS A 41 19.94 31.90 -20.31
C LYS A 41 18.93 31.30 -19.34
N THR A 42 17.68 31.75 -19.43
CA THR A 42 16.58 31.21 -18.63
C THR A 42 16.37 29.72 -18.93
N ASP A 43 16.36 29.29 -20.19
CA ASP A 43 16.26 27.87 -20.55
C ASP A 43 17.46 27.06 -20.05
N GLN A 44 18.67 27.62 -20.13
CA GLN A 44 19.88 26.96 -19.63
C GLN A 44 19.88 26.78 -18.11
N VAL A 45 19.16 27.62 -17.35
CA VAL A 45 19.10 27.52 -15.89
C VAL A 45 18.13 26.43 -15.40
N VAL A 46 17.14 26.04 -16.22
CA VAL A 46 16.07 25.09 -15.84
C VAL A 46 16.59 23.78 -15.25
N PRO A 47 17.59 23.08 -15.85
CA PRO A 47 18.06 21.82 -15.29
C PRO A 47 18.70 21.98 -13.91
N PHE A 48 19.35 23.13 -13.65
CA PHE A 48 19.92 23.44 -12.34
C PHE A 48 18.83 23.77 -11.33
N TRP A 49 17.79 24.50 -11.74
CA TRP A 49 16.61 24.78 -10.93
C TRP A 49 15.89 23.49 -10.49
N GLU A 50 15.60 22.59 -11.43
CA GLU A 50 14.98 21.30 -11.16
C GLU A 50 15.84 20.42 -10.25
N ARG A 51 17.16 20.36 -10.49
CA ARG A 51 18.09 19.59 -9.66
C ARG A 51 18.13 20.12 -8.22
N PHE A 52 18.08 21.43 -8.03
CA PHE A 52 18.03 22.04 -6.70
C PHE A 52 16.75 21.66 -5.95
N TYR A 53 15.58 21.78 -6.58
CA TYR A 53 14.30 21.40 -5.97
C TYR A 53 14.17 19.90 -5.73
N LYS A 54 14.77 19.07 -6.58
CA LYS A 54 14.86 17.63 -6.36
C LYS A 54 15.66 17.31 -5.08
N VAL A 55 16.81 17.95 -4.88
CA VAL A 55 17.61 17.78 -3.65
C VAL A 55 16.79 18.22 -2.43
N ILE A 56 16.15 19.39 -2.48
CA ILE A 56 15.26 19.87 -1.42
C ILE A 56 14.18 18.82 -1.11
N GLY A 57 13.48 18.32 -2.13
CA GLY A 57 12.42 17.33 -1.96
C GLY A 57 12.90 16.05 -1.26
N PHE A 58 14.06 15.51 -1.65
CA PHE A 58 14.62 14.31 -1.02
C PHE A 58 15.04 14.55 0.43
N THR A 59 15.69 15.68 0.72
CA THR A 59 16.14 15.98 2.09
C THR A 59 15.00 16.22 3.06
N THR A 60 13.86 16.76 2.60
CA THR A 60 12.69 17.03 3.47
C THR A 60 11.98 15.77 4.01
N LEU A 61 12.35 14.58 3.52
CA LEU A 61 11.83 13.31 4.04
C LEU A 61 12.64 12.79 5.25
N ASP A 62 13.80 13.40 5.55
CA ASP A 62 14.73 13.00 6.61
C ASP A 62 15.24 14.21 7.41
N LEU A 63 14.59 14.45 8.55
CA LEU A 63 14.80 15.65 9.38
C LEU A 63 16.22 15.75 9.97
N GLU A 64 16.88 14.60 10.23
CA GLU A 64 18.23 14.56 10.80
C GLU A 64 19.28 14.94 9.76
N LEU A 65 19.18 14.34 8.56
CA LEU A 65 20.05 14.66 7.43
C LEU A 65 19.89 16.11 7.00
N GLU A 66 18.64 16.58 6.97
CA GLU A 66 18.35 17.96 6.68
C GLU A 66 19.04 18.91 7.67
N THR A 67 18.95 18.61 8.97
CA THR A 67 19.59 19.41 10.01
C THR A 67 21.11 19.43 9.83
N ALA A 68 21.70 18.28 9.45
CA ALA A 68 23.12 18.17 9.15
C ALA A 68 23.53 18.99 7.91
N VAL A 69 22.75 18.97 6.82
CA VAL A 69 23.00 19.78 5.61
C VAL A 69 22.89 21.28 5.93
N LEU A 70 21.85 21.69 6.68
CA LEU A 70 21.65 23.08 7.10
C LEU A 70 22.77 23.61 8.00
N ALA A 71 23.34 22.76 8.83
CA ALA A 71 24.44 23.11 9.73
C ALA A 71 25.82 23.12 9.03
N HIS A 72 25.92 22.61 7.80
CA HIS A 72 27.20 22.46 7.13
C HIS A 72 27.84 23.82 6.76
N PRO A 73 29.15 24.05 7.05
CA PRO A 73 29.81 25.34 6.82
C PRO A 73 29.71 25.85 5.37
N ASP A 74 29.87 24.95 4.39
CA ASP A 74 29.76 25.31 2.98
C ASP A 74 28.35 25.80 2.59
N ILE A 75 27.30 25.23 3.20
CA ILE A 75 25.93 25.67 2.96
C ILE A 75 25.68 27.04 3.59
N LEU A 76 26.14 27.26 4.83
CA LEU A 76 26.06 28.55 5.50
C LEU A 76 26.79 29.65 4.69
N GLY A 77 27.97 29.34 4.14
CA GLY A 77 28.71 30.24 3.26
C GLY A 77 28.04 30.48 1.90
N LEU A 78 27.28 29.51 1.39
CA LEU A 78 26.58 29.57 0.10
C LEU A 78 25.19 30.23 0.21
N MET A 79 24.62 30.41 1.40
CA MET A 79 23.27 30.99 1.58
C MET A 79 23.03 32.31 0.83
N PRO A 80 23.96 33.29 0.80
CA PRO A 80 23.77 34.52 0.02
C PRO A 80 23.61 34.24 -1.48
N ASP A 81 24.42 33.31 -2.00
CA ASP A 81 24.39 32.91 -3.41
C ASP A 81 23.12 32.11 -3.73
N ILE A 82 22.69 31.22 -2.84
CA ILE A 82 21.39 30.52 -2.95
C ILE A 82 20.27 31.55 -3.07
N ARG A 83 20.19 32.51 -2.15
CA ARG A 83 19.11 33.51 -2.14
C ARG A 83 19.11 34.37 -3.40
N TYR A 84 20.29 34.77 -3.86
CA TYR A 84 20.44 35.55 -5.09
C TYR A 84 19.96 34.75 -6.31
N VAL A 85 20.50 33.54 -6.51
CA VAL A 85 20.13 32.66 -7.64
C VAL A 85 18.64 32.34 -7.60
N MET A 86 18.09 32.06 -6.42
CA MET A 86 16.67 31.72 -6.29
C MET A 86 15.77 32.90 -6.68
N GLY A 87 16.08 34.11 -6.21
CA GLY A 87 15.32 35.31 -6.60
C GLY A 87 15.40 35.61 -8.10
N GLU A 88 16.59 35.46 -8.72
CA GLU A 88 16.77 35.65 -10.16
C GLU A 88 15.96 34.61 -10.96
N CYS A 89 16.02 33.33 -10.57
CA CYS A 89 15.30 32.26 -11.24
C CYS A 89 13.77 32.43 -11.13
N GLU A 90 13.22 32.68 -9.95
CA GLU A 90 11.76 32.89 -9.78
C GLU A 90 11.25 34.03 -10.67
N GLY A 91 11.97 35.16 -10.66
CA GLY A 91 11.63 36.32 -11.45
C GLY A 91 11.66 36.04 -12.96
N ALA A 92 12.76 35.46 -13.45
CA ALA A 92 13.02 35.24 -14.88
C ALA A 92 12.18 34.09 -15.48
N LEU A 93 11.99 33.00 -14.72
CA LEU A 93 11.17 31.86 -15.15
C LEU A 93 9.71 32.28 -15.30
N GLU A 94 9.14 32.99 -14.33
CA GLU A 94 7.76 33.48 -14.45
C GLU A 94 7.56 34.36 -15.68
N VAL A 95 8.49 35.30 -15.95
CA VAL A 95 8.39 36.22 -17.09
C VAL A 95 8.52 35.47 -18.42
N THR A 96 9.52 34.60 -18.53
CA THR A 96 9.81 33.87 -19.77
C THR A 96 8.66 32.94 -20.14
N TRP A 97 8.09 32.20 -19.17
CA TRP A 97 6.93 31.35 -19.46
C TRP A 97 5.66 32.17 -19.67
N ALA A 98 5.47 33.30 -18.98
CA ALA A 98 4.31 34.16 -19.21
C ALA A 98 4.30 34.71 -20.64
N GLU A 99 5.46 35.11 -21.16
CA GLU A 99 5.60 35.54 -22.56
C GLU A 99 5.31 34.40 -23.54
N ARG A 100 5.77 33.17 -23.26
CA ARG A 100 5.48 31.99 -24.10
C ARG A 100 3.99 31.66 -24.12
N VAL A 101 3.35 31.66 -22.95
CA VAL A 101 1.90 31.43 -22.84
C VAL A 101 1.12 32.52 -23.58
N ALA A 102 1.50 33.79 -23.40
CA ALA A 102 0.87 34.90 -24.11
C ALA A 102 1.07 34.83 -25.64
N ALA A 103 2.19 34.28 -26.10
CA ALA A 103 2.54 34.12 -27.52
C ALA A 103 1.97 32.86 -28.18
N ALA A 104 1.38 31.93 -27.42
CA ALA A 104 0.69 30.75 -27.96
C ALA A 104 -0.36 31.18 -29.00
N GLN A 105 -0.74 30.31 -29.94
CA GLN A 105 -1.69 30.58 -31.02
C GLN A 105 -3.16 30.38 -30.59
N ASP A 106 -3.41 29.44 -29.69
CA ASP A 106 -4.71 29.16 -29.12
C ASP A 106 -4.63 28.83 -27.62
N ALA A 107 -5.79 28.62 -26.99
CA ALA A 107 -5.86 28.29 -25.57
C ALA A 107 -5.25 26.92 -25.26
N THR A 108 -5.32 25.96 -26.19
CA THR A 108 -4.79 24.60 -25.98
C THR A 108 -3.27 24.63 -25.91
N GLU A 109 -2.62 25.30 -26.85
CA GLU A 109 -1.16 25.53 -26.85
C GLU A 109 -0.75 26.33 -25.60
N ALA A 110 -1.52 27.36 -25.23
CA ALA A 110 -1.27 28.14 -24.03
C ALA A 110 -1.28 27.26 -22.76
N TRP A 111 -2.26 26.36 -22.62
CA TRP A 111 -2.33 25.40 -21.52
C TRP A 111 -1.19 24.37 -21.56
N GLN A 112 -0.76 23.91 -22.74
CA GLN A 112 0.40 23.03 -22.86
C GLN A 112 1.67 23.72 -22.36
N ILE A 113 1.93 24.95 -22.80
CA ILE A 113 3.09 25.74 -22.36
C ILE A 113 3.00 26.03 -20.86
N PHE A 114 1.84 26.45 -20.37
CA PHE A 114 1.61 26.73 -18.94
C PHE A 114 1.95 25.52 -18.06
N ASN A 115 1.54 24.32 -18.48
CA ASN A 115 1.83 23.07 -17.75
C ASN A 115 3.33 22.66 -17.77
N THR A 116 4.15 23.26 -18.65
CA THR A 116 5.61 23.03 -18.69
C THR A 116 6.40 24.05 -17.86
N THR A 117 5.73 24.97 -17.17
CA THR A 117 6.40 25.91 -16.27
C THR A 117 7.18 25.13 -15.19
N PRO A 118 8.46 25.44 -14.93
CA PRO A 118 9.22 24.69 -13.95
C PRO A 118 8.53 24.73 -12.58
N ILE A 119 8.36 23.55 -11.96
CA ILE A 119 7.72 23.38 -10.63
C ILE A 119 6.18 23.54 -10.65
N HIS A 120 5.57 23.63 -11.83
CA HIS A 120 4.12 23.76 -11.97
C HIS A 120 3.30 22.70 -11.19
N GLU A 121 3.67 21.42 -11.30
CA GLU A 121 2.99 20.34 -10.55
C GLU A 121 3.01 20.54 -9.04
N PHE A 122 4.10 21.10 -8.50
CA PHE A 122 4.21 21.41 -7.07
C PHE A 122 3.34 22.62 -6.69
N TYR A 123 3.28 23.65 -7.55
CA TYR A 123 2.38 24.80 -7.33
C TYR A 123 0.90 24.39 -7.38
N GLU A 124 0.49 23.58 -8.36
CA GLU A 124 -0.87 23.04 -8.44
C GLU A 124 -1.23 22.26 -7.17
N TYR A 125 -0.34 21.38 -6.71
CA TYR A 125 -0.55 20.58 -5.50
C TYR A 125 -0.73 21.46 -4.25
N VAL A 126 0.15 22.46 -4.04
CA VAL A 126 0.08 23.38 -2.91
C VAL A 126 -1.19 24.24 -2.98
N LEU A 127 -1.50 24.81 -4.14
CA LEU A 127 -2.70 25.63 -4.35
C LEU A 127 -3.98 24.84 -4.10
N LYS A 128 -4.01 23.56 -4.48
CA LYS A 128 -5.15 22.69 -4.22
C LYS A 128 -5.34 22.44 -2.73
N ALA A 129 -4.27 22.23 -1.98
CA ALA A 129 -4.32 22.08 -0.53
C ALA A 129 -4.78 23.38 0.16
N GLU A 130 -4.30 24.53 -0.32
CA GLU A 130 -4.70 25.86 0.16
C GLU A 130 -6.17 26.14 -0.07
N TRP A 131 -6.65 25.93 -1.31
CA TRP A 131 -8.04 26.08 -1.69
C TRP A 131 -8.95 25.17 -0.87
N SER A 132 -8.58 23.88 -0.73
CA SER A 132 -9.36 22.91 0.04
C SER A 132 -9.39 23.26 1.53
N GLY A 133 -8.23 23.67 2.09
CA GLY A 133 -8.12 24.09 3.48
C GLY A 133 -8.97 25.33 3.77
N LEU A 134 -8.94 26.32 2.88
CA LEU A 134 -9.79 27.51 2.94
C LEU A 134 -11.28 27.14 2.94
N LEU A 135 -11.72 26.30 2.00
CA LEU A 135 -13.11 25.85 1.92
C LEU A 135 -13.55 25.02 3.13
N SER A 136 -12.63 24.36 3.83
CA SER A 136 -12.95 23.57 5.03
C SER A 136 -13.23 24.40 6.28
N VAL A 137 -12.73 25.64 6.32
CA VAL A 137 -12.85 26.54 7.49
C VAL A 137 -13.85 27.67 7.29
N MET A 138 -14.26 27.93 6.05
CA MET A 138 -15.25 28.94 5.74
C MET A 138 -16.65 28.32 5.69
N ASP A 139 -17.62 28.96 6.34
CA ASP A 139 -19.03 28.52 6.29
C ASP A 139 -19.63 28.59 4.88
N LYS A 140 -19.10 29.50 4.05
CA LYS A 140 -19.48 29.69 2.64
C LYS A 140 -18.22 29.88 1.81
N ALA A 141 -18.24 29.38 0.58
CA ALA A 141 -17.15 29.62 -0.37
C ALA A 141 -16.93 31.14 -0.57
N PRO A 142 -15.67 31.59 -0.74
CA PRO A 142 -15.37 33.01 -0.91
C PRO A 142 -16.02 33.56 -2.18
N GLU A 143 -16.58 34.76 -2.09
CA GLU A 143 -17.12 35.49 -3.25
C GLU A 143 -16.09 36.46 -3.82
N SER A 144 -15.13 36.92 -3.00
CA SER A 144 -14.06 37.82 -3.42
C SER A 144 -12.70 37.50 -2.78
N ILE A 145 -11.64 37.46 -3.59
CA ILE A 145 -10.27 37.13 -3.21
C ILE A 145 -9.29 38.18 -3.72
N ALA A 146 -8.47 38.74 -2.84
CA ALA A 146 -7.31 39.53 -3.24
C ALA A 146 -6.03 38.67 -3.19
N ILE A 147 -5.27 38.66 -4.28
CA ILE A 147 -3.99 37.98 -4.42
C ILE A 147 -2.90 39.05 -4.43
N LEU A 148 -2.10 39.09 -3.37
CA LEU A 148 -1.05 40.09 -3.20
C LEU A 148 0.31 39.49 -3.54
N GLY A 149 0.90 39.95 -4.64
CA GLY A 149 2.07 39.34 -5.27
C GLY A 149 1.67 38.21 -6.22
N SER A 150 0.85 38.56 -7.23
CA SER A 150 0.33 37.60 -8.21
C SER A 150 1.40 37.05 -9.16
N GLY A 151 2.51 37.76 -9.35
CA GLY A 151 3.59 37.37 -10.27
C GLY A 151 3.27 37.70 -11.72
N ALA A 152 4.26 37.50 -12.60
CA ALA A 152 4.05 37.59 -14.06
C ALA A 152 3.30 36.35 -14.58
N MET A 153 3.42 35.23 -13.87
CA MET A 153 2.69 34.00 -14.08
C MET A 153 1.63 33.82 -12.97
N PRO A 154 0.37 34.22 -13.18
CA PRO A 154 -0.65 34.29 -12.14
C PRO A 154 -1.31 32.94 -11.84
N GLU A 155 -0.51 31.93 -11.45
CA GLU A 155 -0.99 30.56 -11.23
C GLU A 155 -2.16 30.46 -10.25
N THR A 156 -2.10 31.20 -9.14
CA THR A 156 -3.17 31.24 -8.13
C THR A 156 -4.49 31.70 -8.74
N ALA A 157 -4.48 32.75 -9.56
CA ALA A 157 -5.68 33.27 -10.20
C ALA A 157 -6.24 32.28 -11.24
N VAL A 158 -5.37 31.72 -12.09
CA VAL A 158 -5.76 30.72 -13.12
C VAL A 158 -6.46 29.53 -12.47
N TRP A 159 -5.86 28.94 -11.43
CA TRP A 159 -6.41 27.76 -10.79
C TRP A 159 -7.68 28.04 -9.99
N VAL A 160 -7.74 29.14 -9.23
CA VAL A 160 -8.94 29.52 -8.48
C VAL A 160 -10.10 29.82 -9.41
N THR A 161 -9.88 30.58 -10.50
CA THR A 161 -10.90 30.83 -11.53
C THR A 161 -11.40 29.51 -12.13
N GLY A 162 -10.49 28.60 -12.49
CA GLY A 162 -10.83 27.30 -13.04
C GLY A 162 -11.63 26.41 -12.06
N TRP A 163 -11.24 26.36 -10.78
CA TRP A 163 -11.91 25.55 -9.77
C TRP A 163 -13.26 26.14 -9.35
N ALA A 164 -13.37 27.46 -9.21
CA ALA A 164 -14.64 28.13 -8.95
C ALA A 164 -15.65 27.88 -10.08
N LYS A 165 -15.20 28.03 -11.34
CA LYS A 165 -16.03 27.81 -12.52
C LYS A 165 -16.55 26.38 -12.61
N LYS A 166 -15.73 25.38 -12.27
CA LYS A 166 -16.15 23.96 -12.18
C LYS A 166 -17.28 23.72 -11.17
N GLN A 167 -17.43 24.61 -10.18
CA GLN A 167 -18.53 24.58 -9.20
C GLN A 167 -19.70 25.51 -9.57
N ALA A 168 -19.75 25.98 -10.83
CA ALA A 168 -20.72 26.95 -11.32
C ALA A 168 -20.77 28.24 -10.47
N LYS A 169 -19.60 28.66 -9.94
CA LYS A 169 -19.42 29.90 -9.19
C LYS A 169 -18.41 30.79 -9.90
N THR A 170 -18.60 32.10 -9.73
CA THR A 170 -17.62 33.11 -10.14
C THR A 170 -17.12 33.79 -8.87
N VAL A 171 -15.80 33.83 -8.70
CA VAL A 171 -15.14 34.51 -7.58
C VAL A 171 -14.50 35.78 -8.13
N GLN A 172 -14.74 36.92 -7.50
CA GLN A 172 -14.06 38.17 -7.86
C GLN A 172 -12.60 38.06 -7.46
N ILE A 173 -11.67 38.23 -8.40
CA ILE A 173 -10.23 38.12 -8.14
C ILE A 173 -9.59 39.48 -8.33
N HIS A 174 -8.93 39.99 -7.29
CA HIS A 174 -8.11 41.19 -7.38
C HIS A 174 -6.63 40.82 -7.31
N SER A 175 -5.88 41.04 -8.38
CA SER A 175 -4.46 40.72 -8.46
C SER A 175 -3.61 41.97 -8.32
N LEU A 176 -2.77 42.01 -7.27
CA LEU A 176 -1.76 43.04 -7.08
C LEU A 176 -0.39 42.49 -7.47
N GLU A 177 0.30 43.21 -8.36
CA GLU A 177 1.68 42.92 -8.75
C GLU A 177 2.57 44.15 -8.54
N LEU A 178 3.83 43.94 -8.15
CA LEU A 178 4.74 45.04 -7.83
C LEU A 178 5.12 45.86 -9.08
N LEU A 179 5.37 45.17 -10.20
CA LEU A 179 5.90 45.78 -11.42
C LEU A 179 4.83 45.87 -12.52
N PRO A 180 4.56 47.05 -13.09
CA PRO A 180 3.55 47.21 -14.15
C PRO A 180 3.76 46.29 -15.37
N ASP A 181 5.01 46.07 -15.78
CA ASP A 181 5.33 45.19 -16.91
C ASP A 181 5.01 43.71 -16.62
N ARG A 182 5.24 43.25 -15.37
CA ARG A 182 4.87 41.90 -14.95
C ARG A 182 3.35 41.75 -14.86
N LEU A 183 2.65 42.80 -14.40
CA LEU A 183 1.19 42.82 -14.36
C LEU A 183 0.59 42.68 -15.77
N GLU A 184 1.14 43.40 -16.75
CA GLU A 184 0.67 43.31 -18.15
C GLU A 184 0.82 41.88 -18.70
N LYS A 185 1.93 41.20 -18.38
CA LYS A 185 2.16 39.79 -18.74
C LYS A 185 1.15 38.86 -18.07
N SER A 186 0.89 39.07 -16.77
CA SER A 186 -0.12 38.32 -16.02
C SER A 186 -1.53 38.45 -16.63
N ILE A 187 -1.93 39.66 -17.04
CA ILE A 187 -3.22 39.89 -17.70
C ILE A 187 -3.29 39.08 -19.00
N LYS A 188 -2.25 39.16 -19.85
CA LYS A 188 -2.19 38.40 -21.11
C LYS A 188 -2.27 36.89 -20.89
N VAL A 189 -1.60 36.36 -19.85
CA VAL A 189 -1.69 34.94 -19.48
C VAL A 189 -3.11 34.55 -19.09
N LEU A 190 -3.76 35.34 -18.25
CA LEU A 190 -5.15 35.08 -17.83
C LEU A 190 -6.11 35.12 -19.01
N ASP A 191 -6.01 36.14 -19.87
CA ASP A 191 -6.87 36.26 -21.06
C ASP A 191 -6.65 35.10 -22.06
N ARG A 192 -5.44 34.51 -22.09
CA ARG A 192 -5.13 33.38 -22.96
C ARG A 192 -5.64 32.04 -22.42
N LEU A 193 -5.60 31.86 -21.10
CA LEU A 193 -5.94 30.59 -20.43
C LEU A 193 -7.39 30.51 -19.97
N CYS A 194 -8.01 31.63 -19.63
CA CYS A 194 -9.37 31.71 -19.08
C CYS A 194 -10.36 32.29 -20.10
N GLU A 195 -11.49 31.62 -20.27
CA GLU A 195 -12.55 32.06 -21.21
C GLU A 195 -13.25 33.37 -20.80
N ASP A 196 -13.22 33.71 -19.52
CA ASP A 196 -13.82 34.92 -18.96
C ASP A 196 -12.93 35.47 -17.85
N THR A 197 -12.54 36.74 -17.97
CA THR A 197 -11.70 37.49 -17.03
C THR A 197 -12.39 38.77 -16.54
N GLN A 198 -13.69 38.98 -16.82
CA GLN A 198 -14.42 40.20 -16.41
C GLN A 198 -14.56 40.35 -14.89
N HIS A 199 -14.42 39.25 -14.15
CA HIS A 199 -14.41 39.18 -12.70
C HIS A 199 -13.02 39.40 -12.09
N CYS A 200 -12.01 39.64 -12.92
CA CYS A 200 -10.65 39.91 -12.48
C CYS A 200 -10.36 41.42 -12.54
N THR A 201 -9.77 41.95 -11.48
CA THR A 201 -9.25 43.31 -11.42
C THR A 201 -7.76 43.29 -11.12
N PHE A 202 -7.04 44.31 -11.58
CA PHE A 202 -5.59 44.33 -11.62
C PHE A 202 -5.06 45.68 -11.12
N GLU A 203 -4.07 45.64 -10.23
CA GLU A 203 -3.41 46.84 -9.70
C GLU A 203 -1.90 46.62 -9.67
N ALA A 204 -1.15 47.63 -10.11
CA ALA A 204 0.31 47.65 -9.98
C ALA A 204 0.70 48.52 -8.79
N GLY A 205 1.49 47.99 -7.86
CA GLY A 205 1.94 48.77 -6.70
C GLY A 205 2.64 47.95 -5.62
N ASP A 206 3.36 48.65 -4.74
CA ASP A 206 3.95 48.03 -3.56
C ASP A 206 2.83 47.66 -2.57
N ILE A 207 2.80 46.40 -2.15
CA ILE A 207 1.88 45.86 -1.15
C ILE A 207 1.90 46.63 0.19
N LYS A 208 2.99 47.37 0.47
CA LYS A 208 3.09 48.29 1.61
C LYS A 208 2.03 49.40 1.54
N ASP A 209 1.74 49.89 0.33
CA ASP A 209 0.93 51.07 0.06
C ASP A 209 -0.38 50.75 -0.70
N ALA A 210 -0.46 49.60 -1.36
CA ALA A 210 -1.59 49.14 -2.20
C ALA A 210 -1.99 47.68 -1.89
N PRO A 211 -3.20 47.23 -2.26
CA PRO A 211 -4.36 48.06 -2.54
C PRO A 211 -4.89 48.68 -1.23
N GLN A 212 -5.61 49.80 -1.34
CA GLN A 212 -6.28 50.43 -0.19
C GLN A 212 -7.61 49.72 0.16
N GLY A 213 -8.21 49.01 -0.82
CA GLY A 213 -9.55 48.39 -0.76
C GLY A 213 -9.65 46.98 -0.17
N LEU A 214 -8.79 46.54 0.74
CA LEU A 214 -8.83 45.15 1.23
C LEU A 214 -10.08 44.78 2.07
N ARG A 215 -10.93 45.74 2.42
CA ARG A 215 -12.15 45.50 3.21
C ARG A 215 -13.25 44.77 2.44
N GLU A 216 -13.24 44.83 1.11
CA GLU A 216 -14.29 44.23 0.27
C GLU A 216 -14.07 42.74 0.00
N HIS A 217 -12.86 42.23 0.23
CA HIS A 217 -12.47 40.85 -0.05
C HIS A 217 -12.75 39.92 1.15
N ASP A 218 -13.23 38.70 0.86
CA ASP A 218 -13.42 37.64 1.87
C ASP A 218 -12.09 37.04 2.31
N VAL A 219 -11.17 36.91 1.34
CA VAL A 219 -9.89 36.22 1.52
C VAL A 219 -8.77 37.04 0.90
N VAL A 220 -7.65 37.12 1.61
CA VAL A 220 -6.41 37.72 1.09
C VAL A 220 -5.33 36.64 1.03
N TYR A 221 -4.89 36.31 -0.18
CA TYR A 221 -3.68 35.51 -0.42
C TYR A 221 -2.46 36.42 -0.29
N PHE A 222 -1.70 36.22 0.78
CA PHE A 222 -0.48 36.94 1.08
C PHE A 222 0.73 36.09 0.69
N ASN A 223 1.35 36.41 -0.45
CA ASN A 223 2.53 35.69 -0.92
C ASN A 223 3.78 36.02 -0.07
N ALA A 224 4.51 34.99 0.33
CA ALA A 224 5.60 35.07 1.31
C ALA A 224 6.92 35.66 0.76
N ALA A 225 6.99 35.95 -0.55
CA ALA A 225 8.15 36.57 -1.19
C ALA A 225 8.32 38.06 -0.83
N VAL A 226 7.29 38.68 -0.26
CA VAL A 226 7.34 40.11 0.08
C VAL A 226 8.05 40.33 1.42
N GLY A 227 9.25 40.91 1.36
CA GLY A 227 10.04 41.32 2.53
C GLY A 227 11.27 40.45 2.73
N SER A 228 12.40 41.11 2.98
CA SER A 228 13.74 40.49 3.07
C SER A 228 14.04 39.87 4.44
N THR A 229 13.29 40.24 5.47
CA THR A 229 13.46 39.77 6.86
C THR A 229 12.14 39.32 7.47
N THR A 230 12.21 38.46 8.49
CA THR A 230 11.01 38.03 9.24
C THR A 230 10.23 39.21 9.84
N VAL A 231 10.94 40.25 10.31
CA VAL A 231 10.33 41.45 10.90
C VAL A 231 9.64 42.30 9.82
N GLU A 232 10.27 42.42 8.65
CA GLU A 232 9.67 43.12 7.52
C GLU A 232 8.39 42.41 7.04
N LYS A 233 8.45 41.07 6.87
CA LYS A 233 7.27 40.25 6.53
C LYS A 233 6.14 40.42 7.54
N GLU A 234 6.45 40.41 8.84
CA GLU A 234 5.46 40.63 9.90
C GLU A 234 4.84 42.03 9.83
N ASN A 235 5.65 43.07 9.63
CA ASN A 235 5.16 44.45 9.55
C ASN A 235 4.26 44.67 8.32
N ILE A 236 4.62 44.08 7.17
CA ILE A 236 3.80 44.13 5.96
C ILE A 236 2.49 43.38 6.19
N LEU A 237 2.54 42.18 6.75
CA LEU A 237 1.33 41.40 7.06
C LEU A 237 0.42 42.16 8.03
N LEU A 238 0.96 42.82 9.06
CA LEU A 238 0.19 43.68 9.97
C LEU A 238 -0.47 44.85 9.23
N SER A 239 0.23 45.48 8.27
CA SER A 239 -0.33 46.53 7.41
C SER A 239 -1.48 46.01 6.54
N VAL A 240 -1.32 44.83 5.92
CA VAL A 240 -2.36 44.16 5.12
C VAL A 240 -3.59 43.88 6.00
N VAL A 241 -3.40 43.23 7.15
CA VAL A 241 -4.48 42.90 8.09
C VAL A 241 -5.23 44.15 8.58
N SER A 242 -4.53 45.27 8.78
CA SER A 242 -5.16 46.52 9.21
C SER A 242 -6.14 47.12 8.19
N ARG A 243 -5.98 46.75 6.90
CA ARG A 243 -6.83 47.17 5.79
C ARG A 243 -7.97 46.19 5.50
N MET A 244 -8.02 45.04 6.18
CA MET A 244 -9.07 44.02 6.00
C MET A 244 -10.27 44.24 6.93
N ARG A 245 -11.42 43.66 6.57
CA ARG A 245 -12.59 43.62 7.46
C ARG A 245 -12.44 42.55 8.54
N PRO A 246 -12.98 42.75 9.76
CA PRO A 246 -13.07 41.69 10.76
C PRO A 246 -13.83 40.47 10.21
N GLY A 247 -13.31 39.26 10.45
CA GLY A 247 -13.90 38.01 9.97
C GLY A 247 -13.42 37.56 8.59
N ALA A 248 -12.69 38.39 7.84
CA ALA A 248 -12.02 37.96 6.62
C ALA A 248 -10.82 37.04 6.92
N PHE A 249 -10.47 36.19 5.95
CA PHE A 249 -9.40 35.21 6.08
C PHE A 249 -8.12 35.69 5.39
N VAL A 250 -6.97 35.44 6.02
CA VAL A 250 -5.66 35.60 5.37
C VAL A 250 -5.07 34.22 5.16
N LEU A 251 -4.71 33.92 3.91
CA LEU A 251 -3.92 32.76 3.56
C LEU A 251 -2.48 33.21 3.34
N THR A 252 -1.53 32.58 4.03
CA THR A 252 -0.11 32.89 3.85
C THR A 252 0.70 31.59 3.85
N ARG A 253 1.71 31.56 2.98
CA ARG A 253 2.71 30.48 2.95
C ARG A 253 3.83 30.81 3.93
N SER A 254 4.35 29.79 4.61
CA SER A 254 5.61 29.91 5.33
C SER A 254 6.57 28.83 4.88
N THR A 255 7.85 29.13 4.99
CA THR A 255 8.93 28.21 4.62
C THR A 255 9.44 27.55 5.89
N HIS A 256 9.53 26.23 5.86
CA HIS A 256 10.12 25.40 6.91
C HIS A 256 11.27 24.58 6.33
N SER A 257 12.03 23.93 7.23
CA SER A 257 13.00 22.93 6.85
C SER A 257 14.15 23.45 5.97
N ILE A 258 14.73 22.61 5.11
CA ILE A 258 15.85 22.94 4.23
C ILE A 258 15.57 24.14 3.31
N LYS A 259 14.31 24.41 2.97
CA LYS A 259 13.91 25.56 2.15
C LYS A 259 14.22 26.90 2.85
N THR A 260 14.45 26.90 4.17
CA THR A 260 14.83 28.12 4.92
C THR A 260 16.18 28.71 4.49
N MET A 261 17.02 27.93 3.79
CA MET A 261 18.23 28.45 3.14
C MET A 261 17.89 29.50 2.07
N ALA A 262 16.89 29.19 1.25
CA ALA A 262 16.45 30.03 0.14
C ALA A 262 15.47 31.13 0.60
N TYR A 263 14.58 30.84 1.57
CA TYR A 263 13.56 31.79 2.00
C TYR A 263 13.51 31.94 3.52
N PRO A 264 13.61 33.17 4.05
CA PRO A 264 13.46 33.37 5.49
C PRO A 264 12.03 32.99 5.93
N PRO A 265 11.88 32.23 7.03
CA PRO A 265 10.57 31.79 7.52
C PRO A 265 9.73 32.99 7.95
N ALA A 266 8.43 32.93 7.65
CA ALA A 266 7.45 33.87 8.16
C ALA A 266 6.98 33.39 9.55
N LYS A 267 7.29 34.17 10.60
CA LYS A 267 6.78 33.89 11.96
C LYS A 267 5.38 34.49 12.09
N ILE A 268 4.37 33.65 11.89
CA ILE A 268 2.96 34.09 11.87
C ILE A 268 2.32 34.10 13.28
N GLN A 269 2.93 33.41 14.25
CA GLN A 269 2.42 33.29 15.63
C GLN A 269 3.05 34.30 16.62
N THR A 270 3.51 35.46 16.15
CA THR A 270 4.03 36.49 17.07
C THR A 270 2.90 37.08 17.91
N GLN A 271 3.22 37.57 19.12
CA GLN A 271 2.24 38.24 19.97
C GLN A 271 1.55 39.43 19.29
N ARG A 272 2.21 40.08 18.32
CA ARG A 272 1.64 41.20 17.57
C ARG A 272 0.58 40.72 16.57
N LEU A 273 0.84 39.63 15.85
CA LEU A 273 -0.10 39.04 14.89
C LEU A 273 -1.26 38.35 15.59
N VAL A 274 -1.04 37.59 16.67
CA VAL A 274 -2.11 36.88 17.41
C VAL A 274 -3.15 37.83 18.02
N LYS A 275 -2.78 39.10 18.26
CA LYS A 275 -3.73 40.16 18.69
C LYS A 275 -4.69 40.61 17.59
N ARG A 276 -4.39 40.32 16.32
CA ARG A 276 -5.14 40.78 15.13
C ARG A 276 -5.65 39.63 14.26
N LEU A 277 -4.96 38.50 14.27
CA LEU A 277 -5.27 37.28 13.53
C LEU A 277 -5.45 36.13 14.51
N ARG A 278 -6.49 35.33 14.29
CA ARG A 278 -6.68 34.05 14.97
C ARG A 278 -6.26 32.93 14.00
N PRO A 279 -5.28 32.08 14.35
CA PRO A 279 -4.99 30.89 13.54
C PRO A 279 -6.23 29.98 13.51
N VAL A 280 -6.73 29.67 12.30
CA VAL A 280 -7.90 28.80 12.11
C VAL A 280 -7.48 27.43 11.59
N LEU A 281 -6.50 27.39 10.68
CA LEU A 281 -5.93 26.17 10.13
C LEU A 281 -4.43 26.36 9.91
N THR A 282 -3.66 25.33 10.21
CA THR A 282 -2.24 25.26 9.85
C THR A 282 -2.03 23.92 9.17
N CYS A 283 -1.62 23.95 7.91
CA CYS A 283 -1.34 22.75 7.14
C CYS A 283 0.18 22.61 6.99
N GLN A 284 0.73 21.49 7.45
CA GLN A 284 2.13 21.11 7.22
C GLN A 284 2.18 19.99 6.20
N LEU A 285 2.54 20.33 4.96
CA LEU A 285 2.80 19.38 3.90
C LEU A 285 4.19 18.77 4.18
N ASN A 286 4.24 17.53 4.73
CA ASN A 286 5.42 16.65 4.96
C ASN A 286 5.82 16.29 6.42
N VAL A 287 4.92 16.23 7.40
CA VAL A 287 5.29 15.71 8.74
C VAL A 287 4.65 14.35 9.02
N LYS A 288 5.47 13.30 9.15
CA LYS A 288 5.14 12.13 9.98
C LYS A 288 4.79 12.66 11.37
N MET A 289 3.57 12.42 11.85
CA MET A 289 3.16 12.82 13.20
C MET A 289 4.14 12.30 14.25
N HIS A 290 5.03 13.17 14.74
CA HIS A 290 5.59 13.01 16.06
C HIS A 290 4.51 13.42 17.07
N GLN A 291 4.16 12.49 17.96
CA GLN A 291 3.47 12.83 19.20
C GLN A 291 4.30 13.89 19.93
N HIS A 292 3.82 15.13 19.93
CA HIS A 292 4.33 16.14 20.85
C HIS A 292 3.96 15.71 22.27
N ARG A 293 4.93 15.13 22.96
CA ARG A 293 4.92 14.98 24.41
C ARG A 293 5.40 16.32 24.98
N GLU A 294 4.49 17.26 25.16
CA GLU A 294 4.78 18.46 25.96
C GLU A 294 4.71 18.09 27.44
N ASN A 295 5.88 18.11 28.08
CA ASN A 295 5.98 18.19 29.53
C ASN A 295 5.49 19.57 29.97
N GLY A 296 4.29 19.60 30.55
CA GLY A 296 3.93 20.39 31.73
C GLY A 296 4.14 21.91 31.71
N HIS A 297 3.08 22.64 31.33
CA HIS A 297 2.46 23.60 32.27
C HIS A 297 0.96 23.69 31.99
N GLU A 298 0.18 23.49 33.05
CA GLU A 298 -1.27 23.45 33.08
C GLU A 298 -1.93 24.70 32.50
N THR A 299 -3.03 24.54 31.77
CA THR A 299 -4.32 25.16 32.13
C THR A 299 -5.46 24.36 31.52
N ASN A 300 -6.29 23.79 32.40
CA ASN A 300 -7.57 23.13 32.13
C ASN A 300 -8.43 23.87 31.09
N VAL A 301 -9.09 23.15 30.17
CA VAL A 301 -10.57 23.13 30.05
C VAL A 301 -11.01 21.82 29.36
N ASN A 302 -12.00 21.17 29.98
CA ASN A 302 -12.59 19.86 29.69
C ASN A 302 -13.22 19.67 28.30
N GLU A 303 -13.24 18.41 27.86
CA GLU A 303 -14.27 17.82 27.00
C GLU A 303 -15.68 18.11 27.57
N ARG A 304 -16.65 18.46 26.71
CA ARG A 304 -18.08 18.17 26.94
C ARG A 304 -18.93 18.24 25.66
N THR A 305 -19.67 17.14 25.51
CA THR A 305 -20.79 16.75 24.65
C THR A 305 -21.80 17.83 24.24
N ALA A 306 -22.40 17.64 23.06
CA ALA A 306 -23.57 18.34 22.51
C ALA A 306 -24.86 18.20 23.35
N LEU A 307 -25.73 19.22 23.35
CA LEU A 307 -27.20 19.10 23.53
C LEU A 307 -27.98 20.44 23.40
N LEU A 308 -29.08 20.39 22.61
CA LEU A 308 -30.37 21.13 22.65
C LEU A 308 -30.68 22.27 21.66
N SER A 309 -31.62 21.97 20.75
CA SER A 309 -32.64 22.80 20.05
C SER A 309 -33.84 23.15 20.99
N PRO A 310 -34.85 24.04 20.68
CA PRO A 310 -35.71 23.97 19.47
C PRO A 310 -36.42 25.26 18.93
N GLN A 311 -37.03 25.09 17.73
CA GLN A 311 -38.15 25.81 17.04
C GLN A 311 -37.85 27.17 16.36
N SER A 312 -38.27 27.46 15.12
CA SER A 312 -39.55 27.17 14.44
C SER A 312 -39.50 27.31 12.89
N GLU A 313 -40.40 26.57 12.22
CA GLU A 313 -41.04 26.78 10.90
C GLU A 313 -40.34 26.37 9.57
N GLU A 314 -40.90 25.32 8.95
CA GLU A 314 -40.81 24.86 7.56
C GLU A 314 -41.71 25.73 6.64
N PRO A 315 -41.47 25.84 5.30
CA PRO A 315 -41.73 24.71 4.40
C PRO A 315 -40.79 24.55 3.18
N ASN A 316 -40.50 23.28 2.88
CA ASN A 316 -40.31 22.68 1.55
C ASN A 316 -39.61 23.49 0.44
N SER A 317 -38.32 23.23 0.27
CA SER A 317 -37.77 22.91 -1.06
C SER A 317 -36.58 21.98 -0.87
N GLU A 318 -36.59 20.81 -1.49
CA GLU A 318 -35.43 19.91 -1.52
C GLU A 318 -34.35 20.50 -2.43
N PRO A 319 -33.08 20.64 -1.98
CA PRO A 319 -31.93 20.61 -2.86
C PRO A 319 -31.18 19.31 -2.62
N ARG A 320 -31.04 18.57 -3.72
CA ARG A 320 -30.29 17.32 -3.90
C ARG A 320 -28.94 17.31 -3.16
N PRO A 321 -28.48 16.15 -2.68
CA PRO A 321 -27.19 16.06 -1.99
C PRO A 321 -26.05 16.48 -2.91
N VAL A 322 -25.25 17.43 -2.42
CA VAL A 322 -24.02 17.93 -3.04
C VAL A 322 -22.95 16.83 -2.91
N GLU A 323 -22.59 16.19 -4.03
CA GLU A 323 -21.47 15.26 -4.11
C GLU A 323 -20.13 16.00 -3.98
N ASN A 324 -19.31 15.60 -3.00
CA ASN A 324 -17.95 16.07 -2.76
C ASN A 324 -17.00 15.75 -3.92
N LEU A 325 -16.11 16.68 -4.29
CA LEU A 325 -15.15 16.52 -5.38
C LEU A 325 -13.75 16.07 -4.90
N SER A 326 -13.21 15.10 -5.63
CA SER A 326 -11.85 14.51 -5.61
C SER A 326 -11.57 13.37 -4.63
N THR A 327 -12.43 12.36 -4.64
CA THR A 327 -11.95 10.97 -4.54
C THR A 327 -11.32 10.57 -5.88
N HIS A 328 -10.35 9.67 -5.88
CA HIS A 328 -10.10 8.85 -7.07
C HIS A 328 -11.48 8.38 -7.56
N ARG A 329 -11.89 8.78 -8.77
CA ARG A 329 -13.22 8.46 -9.27
C ARG A 329 -13.22 6.97 -9.62
N THR A 330 -13.35 6.12 -8.60
CA THR A 330 -13.66 4.71 -8.74
C THR A 330 -15.09 4.63 -9.30
N ARG A 331 -15.42 3.60 -10.08
CA ARG A 331 -16.83 3.34 -10.47
C ARG A 331 -17.76 3.01 -9.29
N CYS A 332 -17.27 3.16 -8.06
CA CYS A 332 -17.97 2.91 -6.82
C CYS A 332 -18.68 4.18 -6.32
N SER A 333 -20.01 4.17 -6.35
CA SER A 333 -20.87 5.19 -5.72
C SER A 333 -21.06 5.00 -4.22
N TRP A 334 -20.59 3.90 -3.66
CA TRP A 334 -20.75 3.57 -2.25
C TRP A 334 -19.65 4.24 -1.40
N PRO A 335 -19.98 4.73 -0.20
CA PRO A 335 -18.97 5.14 0.77
C PRO A 335 -17.99 3.99 1.05
N TRP A 336 -16.69 4.30 1.08
CA TRP A 336 -15.62 3.31 1.20
C TRP A 336 -15.78 2.37 2.42
N ILE A 337 -16.34 2.88 3.53
CA ILE A 337 -16.60 2.11 4.75
C ILE A 337 -17.52 0.91 4.47
N TYR A 338 -18.57 1.09 3.66
CA TYR A 338 -19.49 0.00 3.34
C TYR A 338 -18.85 -1.06 2.44
N VAL A 339 -18.01 -0.63 1.50
CA VAL A 339 -17.26 -1.56 0.63
C VAL A 339 -16.27 -2.37 1.46
N VAL A 340 -15.54 -1.72 2.36
CA VAL A 340 -14.60 -2.38 3.28
C VAL A 340 -15.33 -3.34 4.21
N LEU A 341 -16.44 -2.93 4.82
CA LEU A 341 -17.23 -3.79 5.69
C LEU A 341 -17.71 -5.03 4.93
N LEU A 342 -18.21 -4.87 3.71
CA LEU A 342 -18.61 -5.98 2.86
C LEU A 342 -17.43 -6.89 2.50
N CYS A 343 -16.25 -6.32 2.22
CA CYS A 343 -15.03 -7.10 1.97
C CYS A 343 -14.56 -7.90 3.20
N ILE A 344 -14.65 -7.32 4.40
CA ILE A 344 -14.32 -7.99 5.65
C ILE A 344 -15.33 -9.12 5.93
N VAL A 345 -16.63 -8.85 5.77
CA VAL A 345 -17.68 -9.87 5.95
C VAL A 345 -17.50 -11.01 4.96
N LEU A 346 -17.22 -10.70 3.69
CA LEU A 346 -16.92 -11.67 2.66
C LEU A 346 -15.69 -12.52 3.03
N ALA A 347 -14.60 -11.89 3.49
CA ALA A 347 -13.41 -12.58 3.95
C ALA A 347 -13.74 -13.55 5.09
N VAL A 348 -14.39 -13.09 6.16
CA VAL A 348 -14.79 -13.93 7.30
C VAL A 348 -15.61 -15.13 6.86
N ILE A 349 -16.60 -14.93 5.98
CA ILE A 349 -17.46 -16.02 5.49
C ILE A 349 -16.66 -17.06 4.69
N SER A 350 -15.71 -16.61 3.86
CA SER A 350 -14.82 -17.50 3.10
C SER A 350 -13.84 -18.25 4.03
N ASP A 351 -13.22 -17.56 4.98
CA ASP A 351 -12.28 -18.12 5.97
C ASP A 351 -12.99 -19.18 6.86
N VAL A 352 -14.23 -18.92 7.28
CA VAL A 352 -15.08 -19.89 8.00
C VAL A 352 -15.36 -21.12 7.14
N GLY A 353 -15.67 -20.93 5.85
CA GLY A 353 -15.88 -22.02 4.91
C GLY A 353 -14.65 -22.93 4.78
N GLU A 354 -13.46 -22.33 4.66
CA GLU A 354 -12.19 -23.05 4.55
C GLU A 354 -11.88 -23.87 5.82
N SER A 355 -12.04 -23.25 6.98
CA SER A 355 -11.90 -23.91 8.28
C SER A 355 -12.89 -25.07 8.48
N LEU A 356 -14.13 -24.94 8.00
CA LEU A 356 -15.14 -26.01 8.03
C LEU A 356 -14.80 -27.17 7.06
N TYR A 357 -14.05 -26.89 6.00
CA TYR A 357 -13.73 -27.88 4.97
C TYR A 357 -12.47 -28.72 5.29
N ALA A 358 -11.44 -28.09 5.87
CA ALA A 358 -10.09 -28.64 5.95
C ALA A 358 -9.97 -30.02 6.64
N ALA A 359 -10.44 -30.15 7.89
CA ALA A 359 -10.35 -31.41 8.64
C ALA A 359 -11.37 -32.48 8.17
N PRO A 360 -12.65 -32.14 7.95
CA PRO A 360 -13.65 -33.10 7.48
C PRO A 360 -13.31 -33.70 6.11
N ARG A 361 -12.65 -32.94 5.22
CA ARG A 361 -12.18 -33.45 3.93
C ARG A 361 -11.23 -34.64 4.10
N VAL A 362 -10.26 -34.51 5.00
CA VAL A 362 -9.28 -35.58 5.26
C VAL A 362 -9.98 -36.81 5.84
N GLN A 363 -10.93 -36.61 6.75
CA GLN A 363 -11.72 -37.71 7.33
C GLN A 363 -12.61 -38.40 6.27
N LEU A 364 -13.20 -37.64 5.35
CA LEU A 364 -13.97 -38.20 4.24
C LEU A 364 -13.08 -39.08 3.36
N PHE A 365 -11.91 -38.57 2.93
CA PHE A 365 -10.98 -39.34 2.11
C PHE A 365 -10.47 -40.60 2.82
N GLU A 366 -10.19 -40.51 4.12
CA GLU A 366 -9.81 -41.66 4.94
C GLU A 366 -10.92 -42.71 4.99
N SER A 367 -12.16 -42.29 5.28
CA SER A 367 -13.31 -43.18 5.37
C SER A 367 -13.52 -43.96 4.06
N ILE A 368 -13.42 -43.30 2.92
CA ILE A 368 -13.62 -43.96 1.61
C ILE A 368 -12.46 -44.89 1.25
N ALA A 369 -11.22 -44.47 1.49
CA ALA A 369 -10.06 -45.34 1.28
C ALA A 369 -10.13 -46.59 2.17
N CYS A 370 -10.58 -46.42 3.41
CA CYS A 370 -10.77 -47.46 4.40
C CYS A 370 -11.86 -48.44 4.00
N THR A 371 -13.06 -47.95 3.67
CA THR A 371 -14.18 -48.79 3.20
C THR A 371 -13.78 -49.56 1.94
N HIS A 372 -13.12 -48.92 0.97
CA HIS A 372 -12.67 -49.61 -0.24
C HIS A 372 -11.64 -50.72 0.06
N HIS A 373 -10.72 -50.49 1.00
CA HIS A 373 -9.75 -51.49 1.41
C HIS A 373 -10.41 -52.72 2.05
N TYR A 374 -11.33 -52.50 3.00
CA TYR A 374 -12.03 -53.58 3.70
C TYR A 374 -13.01 -54.32 2.81
N LEU A 375 -13.70 -53.65 1.88
CA LEU A 375 -14.54 -54.33 0.88
C LEU A 375 -13.76 -55.33 0.02
N GLN A 376 -12.46 -55.12 -0.19
CA GLN A 376 -11.61 -56.02 -0.96
C GLN A 376 -10.94 -57.12 -0.13
N HIS A 377 -10.56 -56.84 1.12
CA HIS A 377 -9.75 -57.74 1.93
C HIS A 377 -10.53 -58.45 3.05
N ASP A 378 -11.45 -57.75 3.72
CA ASP A 378 -12.28 -58.30 4.79
C ASP A 378 -13.63 -57.55 4.91
N PRO A 379 -14.65 -57.97 4.13
CA PRO A 379 -15.95 -57.30 4.11
C PRO A 379 -16.73 -57.41 5.43
N SER A 380 -16.32 -58.29 6.36
CA SER A 380 -17.04 -58.50 7.62
C SER A 380 -16.94 -57.32 8.59
N LEU A 381 -15.93 -56.46 8.39
CA LEU A 381 -15.64 -55.28 9.22
C LEU A 381 -16.36 -54.02 8.74
N VAL A 382 -17.15 -54.11 7.66
CA VAL A 382 -17.96 -53.01 7.13
C VAL A 382 -19.36 -53.09 7.76
N ASP A 383 -19.77 -52.03 8.45
CA ASP A 383 -21.09 -51.96 9.07
C ASP A 383 -22.21 -51.97 8.02
N ARG A 384 -23.45 -52.26 8.44
CA ARG A 384 -24.63 -52.31 7.55
C ARG A 384 -24.89 -51.00 6.80
N ASP A 385 -24.43 -49.88 7.38
CA ASP A 385 -24.56 -48.54 6.81
C ASP A 385 -23.40 -48.20 5.84
N GLY A 386 -22.50 -49.15 5.56
CA GLY A 386 -21.35 -48.98 4.67
C GLY A 386 -20.16 -48.22 5.28
N SER A 387 -20.22 -47.93 6.58
CA SER A 387 -19.18 -47.23 7.32
C SER A 387 -18.20 -48.20 7.99
N VAL A 388 -16.96 -47.74 8.20
CA VAL A 388 -15.95 -48.45 8.97
C VAL A 388 -15.55 -47.56 10.15
N PRO A 389 -15.49 -48.07 11.40
CA PRO A 389 -15.04 -47.30 12.55
C PRO A 389 -13.65 -46.70 12.33
N GLU A 390 -13.49 -45.39 12.60
CA GLU A 390 -12.26 -44.62 12.30
C GLU A 390 -10.98 -45.28 12.85
N ARG A 391 -11.06 -45.93 14.02
CA ARG A 391 -9.94 -46.65 14.64
C ARG A 391 -9.32 -47.74 13.74
N LEU A 392 -10.12 -48.35 12.87
CA LEU A 392 -9.67 -49.40 11.94
C LEU A 392 -9.04 -48.81 10.67
N CYS A 393 -9.27 -47.53 10.39
CA CYS A 393 -8.78 -46.84 9.19
C CYS A 393 -7.34 -46.34 9.32
N LYS A 394 -6.69 -46.55 10.47
CA LYS A 394 -5.32 -46.11 10.72
C LYS A 394 -4.27 -47.09 10.21
N ILE A 395 -4.59 -48.03 9.33
CA ILE A 395 -3.61 -48.95 8.72
C ILE A 395 -2.76 -48.25 7.64
N ASP A 396 -1.52 -48.71 7.44
CA ASP A 396 -0.56 -48.05 6.54
C ASP A 396 -1.05 -47.92 5.09
N PRO A 397 -1.70 -48.93 4.46
CA PRO A 397 -2.18 -48.78 3.08
C PRO A 397 -3.23 -47.69 2.91
N VAL A 398 -4.08 -47.48 3.92
CA VAL A 398 -5.11 -46.43 3.90
C VAL A 398 -4.46 -45.06 4.10
N GLN A 399 -3.58 -44.92 5.09
CA GLN A 399 -2.89 -43.65 5.35
C GLN A 399 -1.96 -43.24 4.20
N ASP A 400 -1.25 -44.18 3.57
CA ASP A 400 -0.43 -43.90 2.38
C ASP A 400 -1.30 -43.39 1.22
N LYS A 401 -2.46 -44.02 1.01
CA LYS A 401 -3.40 -43.58 -0.03
C LYS A 401 -3.92 -42.17 0.24
N VAL A 402 -4.33 -41.86 1.47
CA VAL A 402 -4.83 -40.52 1.84
C VAL A 402 -3.71 -39.47 1.75
N ALA A 403 -2.53 -39.76 2.28
CA ALA A 403 -1.36 -38.89 2.22
C ALA A 403 -1.00 -38.55 0.77
N SER A 404 -0.99 -39.56 -0.10
CA SER A 404 -0.71 -39.41 -1.53
C SER A 404 -1.77 -38.56 -2.22
N VAL A 405 -3.07 -38.85 -2.02
CA VAL A 405 -4.16 -38.08 -2.64
C VAL A 405 -4.11 -36.61 -2.22
N VAL A 406 -3.94 -36.34 -0.92
CA VAL A 406 -3.85 -34.97 -0.39
C VAL A 406 -2.57 -34.27 -0.88
N GLY A 407 -1.42 -34.95 -0.89
CA GLY A 407 -0.15 -34.40 -1.35
C GLY A 407 -0.18 -34.00 -2.84
N TRP A 408 -0.74 -34.87 -3.69
CA TRP A 408 -0.93 -34.56 -5.12
C TRP A 408 -2.02 -33.52 -5.36
N GLN A 409 -3.07 -33.48 -4.53
CA GLN A 409 -4.05 -32.39 -4.59
C GLN A 409 -3.37 -31.03 -4.40
N TYR A 410 -2.51 -30.88 -3.38
CA TYR A 410 -1.76 -29.64 -3.18
C TYR A 410 -0.82 -29.30 -4.36
N PHE A 411 -0.24 -30.31 -5.02
CA PHE A 411 0.54 -30.10 -6.24
C PHE A 411 -0.31 -29.52 -7.37
N PHE A 412 -1.47 -30.12 -7.64
CA PHE A 412 -2.37 -29.65 -8.70
C PHE A 412 -3.00 -28.30 -8.38
N ASP A 413 -3.34 -28.04 -7.11
CA ASP A 413 -3.84 -26.74 -6.63
C ASP A 413 -2.79 -25.63 -6.78
N ALA A 414 -1.50 -25.96 -6.57
CA ALA A 414 -0.41 -24.99 -6.68
C ALA A 414 -0.16 -24.50 -8.12
N ILE A 415 -0.45 -25.31 -9.14
CA ILE A 415 -0.20 -24.94 -10.55
C ILE A 415 -1.02 -23.69 -10.94
N PRO A 416 -2.37 -23.68 -10.81
CA PRO A 416 -3.17 -22.47 -11.03
C PRO A 416 -2.77 -21.31 -10.11
N ALA A 417 -2.50 -21.59 -8.83
CA ALA A 417 -2.18 -20.57 -7.84
C ALA A 417 -0.86 -19.82 -8.16
N ILE A 418 0.05 -20.40 -8.93
CA ILE A 418 1.30 -19.78 -9.37
C ILE A 418 1.14 -19.07 -10.71
N LEU A 419 0.49 -19.73 -11.67
CA LEU A 419 0.46 -19.26 -13.07
C LEU A 419 -0.58 -18.17 -13.32
N LEU A 420 -1.70 -18.21 -12.60
CA LEU A 420 -2.88 -17.40 -12.89
C LEU A 420 -3.01 -16.05 -12.16
N PRO A 421 -2.34 -15.76 -11.02
CA PRO A 421 -2.47 -14.44 -10.38
C PRO A 421 -2.07 -13.25 -11.26
N ILE A 422 -0.96 -13.35 -12.00
CA ILE A 422 -0.49 -12.25 -12.88
C ILE A 422 -1.45 -12.02 -14.05
N PRO A 423 -1.84 -13.03 -14.83
CA PRO A 423 -2.78 -12.86 -15.94
C PRO A 423 -4.14 -12.36 -15.48
N TYR A 424 -4.68 -12.90 -14.39
CA TYR A 424 -5.96 -12.46 -13.86
C TYR A 424 -5.89 -11.08 -13.21
N GLY A 425 -4.75 -10.68 -12.63
CA GLY A 425 -4.50 -9.30 -12.20
C GLY A 425 -4.58 -8.33 -13.37
N TYR A 426 -3.91 -8.64 -14.48
CA TYR A 426 -3.99 -7.83 -15.71
C TYR A 426 -5.42 -7.77 -16.26
N VAL A 427 -6.13 -8.90 -16.31
CA VAL A 427 -7.53 -8.91 -16.77
C VAL A 427 -8.44 -8.13 -15.81
N ALA A 428 -8.19 -8.16 -14.50
CA ALA A 428 -8.93 -7.40 -13.50
C ALA A 428 -8.76 -5.88 -13.68
N ASP A 429 -7.56 -5.44 -14.08
CA ASP A 429 -7.32 -4.03 -14.39
C ASP A 429 -7.99 -3.59 -15.71
N LEU A 430 -8.27 -4.51 -16.65
CA LEU A 430 -8.98 -4.20 -17.90
C LEU A 430 -10.50 -4.31 -17.81
N ARG A 431 -11.00 -5.36 -17.17
CA ARG A 431 -12.44 -5.73 -17.17
C ARG A 431 -13.15 -5.39 -15.86
N GLY A 432 -12.41 -4.91 -14.87
CA GLY A 432 -12.93 -4.62 -13.54
C GLY A 432 -12.60 -5.72 -12.53
N ARG A 433 -12.38 -5.31 -11.28
CA ARG A 433 -11.88 -6.14 -10.18
C ARG A 433 -12.97 -7.01 -9.60
N LYS A 434 -14.22 -6.53 -9.62
CA LYS A 434 -15.40 -7.25 -9.12
C LYS A 434 -15.57 -8.60 -9.79
N TRP A 435 -15.60 -8.61 -11.13
CA TRP A 435 -15.94 -9.82 -11.88
C TRP A 435 -14.87 -10.90 -11.76
N ILE A 436 -13.60 -10.51 -11.70
CA ILE A 436 -12.53 -11.48 -11.49
C ILE A 436 -12.57 -12.05 -10.07
N LEU A 437 -12.87 -11.24 -9.06
CA LEU A 437 -13.09 -11.73 -7.70
C LEU A 437 -14.26 -12.73 -7.63
N VAL A 438 -15.39 -12.43 -8.29
CA VAL A 438 -16.54 -13.35 -8.38
C VAL A 438 -16.16 -14.66 -9.06
N LEU A 439 -15.41 -14.62 -10.17
CA LEU A 439 -14.93 -15.82 -10.85
C LEU A 439 -13.97 -16.64 -9.97
N ALA A 440 -13.09 -15.98 -9.21
CA ALA A 440 -12.16 -16.63 -8.29
C ALA A 440 -12.92 -17.40 -7.19
N LEU A 441 -13.87 -16.73 -6.54
CA LEU A 441 -14.70 -17.34 -5.50
C LEU A 441 -15.59 -18.45 -6.06
N THR A 442 -16.11 -18.30 -7.28
CA THR A 442 -16.91 -19.33 -7.96
C THR A 442 -16.09 -20.57 -8.28
N GLY A 443 -14.87 -20.39 -8.81
CA GLY A 443 -13.93 -21.49 -9.04
C GLY A 443 -13.61 -22.24 -7.74
N TYR A 444 -13.51 -21.50 -6.62
CA TYR A 444 -13.29 -22.11 -5.30
C TYR A 444 -14.49 -22.95 -4.85
N THR A 445 -15.70 -22.40 -4.93
CA THR A 445 -16.94 -23.13 -4.60
C THR A 445 -17.10 -24.39 -5.45
N LEU A 446 -16.86 -24.29 -6.77
CA LEU A 446 -16.97 -25.42 -7.69
C LEU A 446 -15.93 -26.50 -7.42
N SER A 447 -14.70 -26.14 -7.03
CA SER A 447 -13.68 -27.13 -6.63
C SER A 447 -14.14 -27.97 -5.44
N TRP A 448 -14.66 -27.34 -4.38
CA TRP A 448 -15.16 -28.08 -3.21
C TRP A 448 -16.42 -28.87 -3.51
N ALA A 449 -17.39 -28.26 -4.20
CA ALA A 449 -18.64 -28.92 -4.58
C ALA A 449 -18.37 -30.13 -5.49
N SER A 450 -17.49 -30.00 -6.48
CA SER A 450 -17.10 -31.10 -7.37
C SER A 450 -16.36 -32.21 -6.63
N THR A 451 -15.49 -31.88 -5.67
CA THR A 451 -14.83 -32.88 -4.82
C THR A 451 -15.86 -33.74 -4.08
N LEU A 452 -16.86 -33.10 -3.47
CA LEU A 452 -17.94 -33.81 -2.77
C LEU A 452 -18.84 -34.59 -3.75
N PHE A 453 -19.10 -34.04 -4.94
CA PHE A 453 -19.93 -34.68 -5.96
C PHE A 453 -19.27 -35.91 -6.58
N PHE A 454 -17.99 -35.83 -6.97
CA PHE A 454 -17.23 -36.94 -7.55
C PHE A 454 -17.17 -38.12 -6.60
N VAL A 455 -16.96 -37.84 -5.33
CA VAL A 455 -16.70 -38.86 -4.32
C VAL A 455 -17.98 -39.36 -3.66
N GLY A 456 -18.95 -38.47 -3.40
CA GLY A 456 -20.19 -38.80 -2.71
C GLY A 456 -21.33 -39.25 -3.61
N VAL A 457 -21.49 -38.63 -4.78
CA VAL A 457 -22.62 -38.92 -5.69
C VAL A 457 -22.19 -39.89 -6.77
N LEU A 458 -21.10 -39.58 -7.48
CA LEU A 458 -20.61 -40.42 -8.58
C LEU A 458 -19.79 -41.63 -8.12
N HIS A 459 -19.40 -41.70 -6.84
CA HIS A 459 -18.59 -42.77 -6.27
C HIS A 459 -17.31 -43.09 -7.07
N LEU A 460 -16.70 -42.05 -7.65
CA LEU A 460 -15.47 -42.16 -8.43
C LEU A 460 -14.27 -42.53 -7.54
N PRO A 461 -13.19 -43.11 -8.10
CA PRO A 461 -11.98 -43.37 -7.34
C PRO A 461 -11.43 -42.06 -6.75
N LEU A 462 -10.86 -42.13 -5.54
CA LEU A 462 -10.36 -40.94 -4.82
C LEU A 462 -9.40 -40.06 -5.65
N ASN A 463 -8.64 -40.62 -6.59
CA ASN A 463 -7.77 -39.85 -7.47
C ASN A 463 -8.53 -38.87 -8.37
N ALA A 464 -9.82 -39.08 -8.64
CA ALA A 464 -10.64 -38.19 -9.45
C ALA A 464 -10.81 -36.80 -8.81
N VAL A 465 -10.59 -36.67 -7.50
CA VAL A 465 -10.64 -35.36 -6.81
C VAL A 465 -9.62 -34.37 -7.35
N TRP A 466 -8.52 -34.83 -7.95
CA TRP A 466 -7.52 -33.95 -8.56
C TRP A 466 -8.08 -33.10 -9.70
N LEU A 467 -9.15 -33.56 -10.36
CA LEU A 467 -9.86 -32.79 -11.38
C LEU A 467 -10.53 -31.53 -10.80
N SER A 468 -10.77 -31.47 -9.48
CA SER A 468 -11.34 -30.28 -8.84
C SER A 468 -10.44 -29.04 -8.98
N SER A 469 -9.12 -29.25 -9.07
CA SER A 469 -8.13 -28.19 -9.25
C SER A 469 -8.31 -27.44 -10.59
N LEU A 470 -8.92 -28.07 -11.59
CA LEU A 470 -9.23 -27.42 -12.88
C LEU A 470 -10.25 -26.29 -12.71
N PHE A 471 -11.11 -26.33 -11.71
CA PHE A 471 -12.05 -25.23 -11.44
C PHE A 471 -11.33 -23.96 -10.96
N PHE A 472 -10.09 -24.05 -10.45
CA PHE A 472 -9.30 -22.86 -10.15
C PHE A 472 -8.88 -22.10 -11.42
N ILE A 473 -8.91 -22.74 -12.60
CA ILE A 473 -8.65 -22.06 -13.88
C ILE A 473 -9.72 -20.98 -14.15
N ILE A 474 -10.94 -21.09 -13.61
CA ILE A 474 -12.03 -20.13 -13.85
C ILE A 474 -11.69 -18.72 -13.38
N GLY A 475 -10.96 -18.58 -12.27
CA GLY A 475 -10.66 -17.28 -11.66
C GLY A 475 -9.33 -17.17 -10.92
N GLY A 476 -8.38 -18.08 -11.20
CA GLY A 476 -7.03 -18.03 -10.65
C GLY A 476 -6.86 -18.57 -9.22
N GLY A 477 -7.88 -19.26 -8.68
CA GLY A 477 -7.85 -19.92 -7.38
C GLY A 477 -7.79 -18.98 -6.15
N PRO A 478 -7.57 -19.55 -4.96
CA PRO A 478 -7.62 -18.81 -3.68
C PRO A 478 -6.64 -17.63 -3.62
N THR A 479 -5.43 -17.79 -4.15
CA THR A 479 -4.40 -16.73 -4.15
C THR A 479 -4.84 -15.50 -4.93
N THR A 480 -5.48 -15.69 -6.08
CA THR A 480 -6.01 -14.58 -6.90
C THR A 480 -7.18 -13.89 -6.20
N GLY A 481 -8.08 -14.66 -5.58
CA GLY A 481 -9.19 -14.13 -4.79
C GLY A 481 -8.72 -13.26 -3.62
N THR A 482 -7.78 -13.75 -2.80
CA THR A 482 -7.22 -12.99 -1.67
C THR A 482 -6.48 -11.74 -2.13
N THR A 483 -5.73 -11.84 -3.22
CA THR A 483 -5.03 -10.69 -3.82
C THR A 483 -6.03 -9.62 -4.23
N LEU A 484 -7.02 -9.98 -5.08
CA LEU A 484 -8.03 -9.03 -5.57
C LEU A 484 -8.87 -8.43 -4.45
N LEU A 485 -9.25 -9.22 -3.43
CA LEU A 485 -9.97 -8.72 -2.28
C LEU A 485 -9.14 -7.68 -1.50
N THR A 486 -7.83 -7.90 -1.39
CA THR A 486 -6.91 -6.93 -0.78
C THR A 486 -6.74 -5.69 -1.66
N THR A 487 -6.67 -5.85 -2.99
CA THR A 487 -6.55 -4.72 -3.92
C THR A 487 -7.82 -3.87 -3.98
N VAL A 488 -9.01 -4.49 -3.89
CA VAL A 488 -10.30 -3.78 -3.77
C VAL A 488 -10.33 -2.91 -2.52
N VAL A 489 -9.85 -3.42 -1.39
CA VAL A 489 -9.68 -2.62 -0.15
C VAL A 489 -8.67 -1.49 -0.37
N ALA A 490 -7.56 -1.76 -1.07
CA ALA A 490 -6.54 -0.75 -1.35
C ALA A 490 -7.07 0.43 -2.21
N ASP A 491 -7.97 0.16 -3.15
CA ASP A 491 -8.53 1.18 -4.06
C ASP A 491 -9.46 2.17 -3.36
N VAL A 492 -10.26 1.68 -2.40
CA VAL A 492 -11.33 2.47 -1.78
C VAL A 492 -10.88 3.14 -0.48
N VAL A 493 -9.87 2.60 0.19
CA VAL A 493 -9.48 3.08 1.53
C VAL A 493 -8.55 4.30 1.44
N PRO A 494 -8.88 5.40 2.15
CA PRO A 494 -8.00 6.57 2.29
C PRO A 494 -6.62 6.20 2.86
N ALA A 495 -5.57 6.91 2.43
CA ALA A 495 -4.19 6.57 2.76
C ALA A 495 -3.92 6.58 4.27
N GLU A 496 -4.65 7.39 5.03
CA GLU A 496 -4.46 7.62 6.48
C GLU A 496 -4.87 6.41 7.32
N VAL A 497 -5.87 5.64 6.87
CA VAL A 497 -6.44 4.51 7.61
C VAL A 497 -6.16 3.14 6.97
N ARG A 498 -5.51 3.13 5.81
CA ARG A 498 -5.26 1.92 4.99
C ARG A 498 -4.57 0.80 5.75
N SER A 499 -3.52 1.10 6.49
CA SER A 499 -2.76 0.09 7.26
C SER A 499 -3.62 -0.59 8.33
N THR A 500 -4.48 0.17 9.01
CA THR A 500 -5.41 -0.35 10.02
C THR A 500 -6.47 -1.25 9.38
N VAL A 501 -7.01 -0.86 8.23
CA VAL A 501 -8.00 -1.69 7.51
C VAL A 501 -7.37 -2.99 6.99
N PHE A 502 -6.15 -2.94 6.47
CA PHE A 502 -5.42 -4.16 6.12
C PHE A 502 -5.18 -5.06 7.32
N PHE A 503 -4.82 -4.50 8.48
CA PHE A 503 -4.68 -5.27 9.72
C PHE A 503 -5.98 -6.02 10.07
N TYR A 504 -7.13 -5.36 10.01
CA TYR A 504 -8.42 -6.03 10.24
C TYR A 504 -8.69 -7.13 9.23
N ARG A 505 -8.41 -6.90 7.93
CA ARG A 505 -8.57 -7.90 6.88
C ARG A 505 -7.71 -9.15 7.10
N PHE A 506 -6.47 -9.01 7.58
CA PHE A 506 -5.61 -10.16 7.87
C PHE A 506 -5.94 -10.84 9.21
N CYS A 507 -6.58 -10.13 10.13
CA CYS A 507 -6.99 -10.68 11.43
C CYS A 507 -8.17 -11.66 11.30
N THR A 508 -9.02 -11.54 10.26
CA THR A 508 -10.20 -12.40 10.07
C THR A 508 -9.86 -13.89 10.02
N ASP A 509 -8.79 -14.22 9.29
CA ASP A 509 -8.29 -15.60 9.10
C ASP A 509 -7.87 -16.23 10.44
N LEU A 510 -7.07 -15.50 11.23
CA LEU A 510 -6.63 -15.95 12.55
C LEU A 510 -7.80 -16.15 13.54
N VAL A 511 -8.82 -15.31 13.47
CA VAL A 511 -10.02 -15.44 14.32
C VAL A 511 -10.86 -16.64 13.88
N ALA A 512 -11.01 -16.87 12.58
CA ALA A 512 -11.71 -18.04 12.05
C ALA A 512 -11.01 -19.35 12.48
N ASP A 513 -9.69 -19.45 12.30
CA ASP A 513 -8.90 -20.61 12.72
C ASP A 513 -8.94 -20.85 14.24
N LEU A 514 -9.16 -19.80 15.05
CA LEU A 514 -9.31 -19.94 16.50
C LEU A 514 -10.68 -20.50 16.90
N ILE A 515 -11.76 -20.04 16.27
CA ILE A 515 -13.14 -20.29 16.72
C ILE A 515 -13.79 -21.47 15.98
N VAL A 516 -13.51 -21.63 14.69
CA VAL A 516 -14.24 -22.56 13.82
C VAL A 516 -13.82 -24.03 14.02
N PRO A 517 -12.53 -24.40 14.17
CA PRO A 517 -12.17 -25.82 14.30
C PRO A 517 -12.82 -26.57 15.49
N PRO A 518 -13.04 -25.97 16.68
CA PRO A 518 -13.83 -26.60 17.75
C PRO A 518 -15.27 -26.88 17.31
N ILE A 519 -15.90 -25.95 16.60
CA ILE A 519 -17.25 -26.11 16.05
C ILE A 519 -17.25 -27.23 15.00
N THR A 520 -16.26 -27.23 14.09
CA THR A 520 -16.07 -28.29 13.09
C THR A 520 -15.92 -29.66 13.76
N SER A 521 -15.10 -29.77 14.81
CA SER A 521 -14.93 -31.01 15.57
C SER A 521 -16.24 -31.51 16.19
N MET A 522 -17.06 -30.61 16.74
CA MET A 522 -18.39 -30.97 17.29
C MET A 522 -19.35 -31.46 16.19
N LEU A 523 -19.30 -30.85 15.00
CA LEU A 523 -20.13 -31.26 13.86
C LEU A 523 -19.69 -32.61 13.28
N MET A 524 -18.37 -32.86 13.18
CA MET A 524 -17.80 -34.12 12.71
C MET A 524 -18.23 -35.33 13.56
N HIS A 525 -18.43 -35.15 14.88
CA HIS A 525 -18.94 -36.21 15.75
C HIS A 525 -20.35 -36.66 15.39
N LYS A 526 -21.18 -35.78 14.82
CA LYS A 526 -22.52 -36.13 14.37
C LYS A 526 -22.49 -36.74 12.98
N ASN A 527 -21.93 -36.02 12.02
CA ASN A 527 -21.82 -36.45 10.64
C ASN A 527 -20.81 -35.56 9.88
N THR A 528 -19.77 -36.15 9.30
CA THR A 528 -18.72 -35.47 8.53
C THR A 528 -19.26 -34.70 7.31
N TRP A 529 -20.42 -35.08 6.75
CA TRP A 529 -21.04 -34.37 5.63
C TRP A 529 -21.63 -33.00 6.01
N ILE A 530 -22.08 -32.82 7.25
CA ILE A 530 -22.66 -31.56 7.72
C ILE A 530 -21.66 -30.38 7.58
N PRO A 531 -20.45 -30.44 8.17
CA PRO A 531 -19.50 -29.34 8.03
C PRO A 531 -19.02 -29.16 6.59
N LEU A 532 -18.93 -30.23 5.78
CA LEU A 532 -18.55 -30.15 4.36
C LEU A 532 -19.60 -29.43 3.50
N LEU A 533 -20.88 -29.73 3.68
CA LEU A 533 -21.97 -29.05 2.99
C LEU A 533 -22.11 -27.60 3.46
N LEU A 534 -21.94 -27.34 4.76
CA LEU A 534 -21.89 -25.98 5.29
C LEU A 534 -20.72 -25.21 4.68
N ALA A 535 -19.53 -25.79 4.58
CA ALA A 535 -18.38 -25.13 3.94
C ALA A 535 -18.69 -24.66 2.51
N VAL A 536 -19.29 -25.53 1.68
CA VAL A 536 -19.72 -25.17 0.32
C VAL A 536 -20.81 -24.08 0.35
N ALA A 537 -21.74 -24.12 1.30
CA ALA A 537 -22.78 -23.10 1.45
C ALA A 537 -22.22 -21.73 1.85
N PHE A 538 -21.30 -21.67 2.84
CA PHE A 538 -20.61 -20.45 3.23
C PHE A 538 -19.79 -19.89 2.06
N GLN A 539 -19.08 -20.75 1.33
CA GLN A 539 -18.33 -20.32 0.16
C GLN A 539 -19.26 -19.81 -0.97
N GLY A 540 -20.41 -20.46 -1.19
CA GLY A 540 -21.45 -19.96 -2.10
C GLY A 540 -22.04 -18.62 -1.65
N LEU A 541 -22.24 -18.41 -0.35
CA LEU A 541 -22.66 -17.12 0.22
C LEU A 541 -21.62 -16.03 -0.03
N SER A 542 -20.32 -16.35 0.05
CA SER A 542 -19.25 -15.41 -0.30
C SER A 542 -19.36 -14.93 -1.76
N VAL A 543 -19.72 -15.82 -2.70
CA VAL A 543 -19.97 -15.47 -4.11
C VAL A 543 -21.18 -14.53 -4.23
N ILE A 544 -22.27 -14.82 -3.52
CA ILE A 544 -23.48 -13.98 -3.52
C ILE A 544 -23.16 -12.58 -3.00
N LEU A 545 -22.39 -12.47 -1.91
CA LEU A 545 -21.95 -11.18 -1.38
C LEU A 545 -21.00 -10.45 -2.33
N ALA A 546 -20.12 -11.17 -3.02
CA ALA A 546 -19.22 -10.60 -4.02
C ALA A 546 -19.98 -9.98 -5.22
N LEU A 547 -21.12 -10.56 -5.60
CA LEU A 547 -22.00 -9.97 -6.63
C LEU A 547 -22.56 -8.61 -6.20
N GLY A 548 -22.70 -8.37 -4.89
CA GLY A 548 -23.11 -7.10 -4.32
C GLY A 548 -22.02 -6.03 -4.30
N LEU A 549 -20.75 -6.37 -4.51
CA LEU A 549 -19.66 -5.40 -4.52
C LEU A 549 -19.80 -4.43 -5.71
N PRO A 550 -19.59 -3.12 -5.51
CA PRO A 550 -19.45 -2.17 -6.60
C PRO A 550 -18.11 -2.37 -7.33
N GLU A 551 -18.03 -1.92 -8.59
CA GLU A 551 -16.77 -1.94 -9.32
C GLU A 551 -15.84 -0.86 -8.78
N THR A 552 -14.63 -1.24 -8.36
CA THR A 552 -13.65 -0.34 -7.74
C THR A 552 -12.57 0.12 -8.69
N LEU A 553 -12.57 -0.35 -9.94
CA LEU A 553 -11.60 0.08 -10.95
C LEU A 553 -11.60 1.62 -11.06
N PRO A 554 -10.42 2.27 -10.95
CA PRO A 554 -10.29 3.70 -11.18
C PRO A 554 -10.74 4.04 -12.61
N VAL A 555 -11.63 5.02 -12.77
CA VAL A 555 -12.01 5.50 -14.10
C VAL A 555 -10.85 6.32 -14.65
N ALA A 556 -10.27 5.88 -15.77
CA ALA A 556 -9.46 6.75 -16.61
C ALA A 556 -10.38 7.79 -17.26
N ASP A 557 -10.11 9.08 -17.06
CA ASP A 557 -10.91 10.17 -17.61
C ASP A 557 -10.87 10.14 -19.16
N PRO A 558 -12.00 9.88 -19.86
CA PRO A 558 -12.02 9.73 -21.33
C PRO A 558 -11.75 11.02 -22.10
N LYS A 559 -11.74 12.18 -21.41
CA LYS A 559 -11.53 13.49 -22.06
C LYS A 559 -10.08 13.78 -22.44
N ARG A 560 -9.11 12.92 -22.10
CA ARG A 560 -7.71 13.08 -22.51
C ARG A 560 -7.30 12.27 -23.74
N SER A 561 -8.15 11.38 -24.26
CA SER A 561 -7.80 10.47 -25.36
C SER A 561 -8.27 10.92 -26.75
N ASP A 562 -9.24 11.84 -26.84
CA ASP A 562 -9.79 12.28 -28.15
C ASP A 562 -9.15 13.57 -28.71
N GLU A 563 -8.38 14.32 -27.91
CA GLU A 563 -7.69 15.54 -28.39
C GLU A 563 -6.30 15.27 -28.97
N ASN A 564 -5.72 14.08 -28.75
CA ASN A 564 -4.37 13.73 -29.23
C ASN A 564 -4.37 12.88 -30.52
N ALA A 565 -5.52 12.64 -31.15
CA ALA A 565 -5.62 11.73 -32.31
C ALA A 565 -5.58 12.44 -33.67
N ASN A 566 -5.52 13.78 -33.73
CA ASN A 566 -5.64 14.55 -34.96
C ASN A 566 -4.44 15.44 -35.30
N ASP A 567 -3.22 15.04 -34.95
CA ASP A 567 -2.05 15.64 -35.58
C ASP A 567 -0.96 14.63 -35.95
N ILE A 568 -0.69 14.63 -37.26
CA ILE A 568 0.43 14.05 -38.01
C ILE A 568 0.24 12.60 -38.51
N SER A 569 -0.09 12.51 -39.80
CA SER A 569 0.06 11.32 -40.64
C SER A 569 1.13 11.55 -41.73
N SER A 570 1.82 10.45 -42.11
CA SER A 570 2.85 10.24 -43.16
C SER A 570 4.28 10.73 -42.82
N ASP A 571 5.35 9.92 -42.75
CA ASP A 571 5.63 8.57 -43.24
C ASP A 571 6.59 7.84 -42.28
N TYR A 572 6.09 6.83 -41.58
CA TYR A 572 6.74 5.55 -41.22
C TYR A 572 5.65 4.71 -40.52
N ALA A 573 4.59 4.42 -41.27
CA ALA A 573 3.49 3.58 -40.83
C ALA A 573 3.53 2.27 -41.62
N ILE A 574 3.73 1.16 -40.91
CA ILE A 574 2.98 -0.05 -41.22
C ILE A 574 1.99 -0.22 -40.08
N SER A 575 0.75 0.06 -40.43
CA SER A 575 -0.49 -0.13 -39.70
C SER A 575 -0.72 -1.59 -39.30
N GLU A 576 -1.32 -1.78 -38.14
CA GLU A 576 -2.55 -2.58 -37.97
C GLU A 576 -3.07 -2.31 -36.54
N GLN A 577 -3.99 -1.36 -36.41
CA GLN A 577 -5.43 -1.59 -36.33
C GLN A 577 -5.84 -2.51 -35.16
N THR A 578 -6.51 -1.86 -34.22
CA THR A 578 -7.30 -2.40 -33.13
C THR A 578 -8.48 -3.20 -33.69
N GLU A 579 -8.23 -4.40 -34.18
CA GLU A 579 -9.27 -5.42 -34.29
C GLU A 579 -9.28 -6.30 -33.04
N ILE A 580 -10.49 -6.63 -32.59
CA ILE A 580 -10.78 -7.59 -31.53
C ILE A 580 -10.02 -8.89 -31.84
N PRO A 581 -9.05 -9.35 -31.01
CA PRO A 581 -8.35 -10.59 -31.32
C PRO A 581 -9.23 -11.77 -30.91
N SER A 582 -10.00 -12.25 -31.88
CA SER A 582 -10.23 -13.67 -31.99
C SER A 582 -8.90 -14.35 -32.31
N LYS A 583 -8.56 -15.40 -31.56
CA LYS A 583 -7.37 -16.28 -31.65
C LYS A 583 -6.03 -15.72 -31.10
N SER A 584 -5.74 -16.24 -29.91
CA SER A 584 -4.45 -16.79 -29.47
C SER A 584 -3.43 -17.01 -30.59
N ASP A 585 -2.28 -16.35 -30.51
CA ASP A 585 -0.94 -16.98 -30.52
C ASP A 585 0.14 -15.88 -30.71
N GLY A 586 1.01 -15.66 -29.71
CA GLY A 586 2.31 -14.99 -29.94
C GLY A 586 2.71 -13.76 -29.08
N LYS A 587 1.82 -13.13 -28.29
CA LYS A 587 2.18 -11.96 -27.45
C LYS A 587 2.77 -12.28 -26.07
N TRP A 588 2.65 -13.53 -25.61
CA TRP A 588 3.18 -13.94 -24.31
C TRP A 588 4.69 -14.20 -24.31
N SER A 589 5.23 -14.71 -25.41
CA SER A 589 6.66 -14.98 -25.56
C SER A 589 7.50 -13.70 -25.58
N SER A 590 6.99 -12.63 -26.20
CA SER A 590 7.65 -11.32 -26.25
C SER A 590 7.55 -10.52 -24.93
N TRP A 591 6.53 -10.76 -24.11
CA TRP A 591 6.46 -10.24 -22.73
C TRP A 591 7.42 -11.00 -21.79
N LEU A 592 7.56 -12.32 -21.97
CA LEU A 592 8.50 -13.16 -21.20
C LEU A 592 9.97 -12.82 -21.50
N THR A 593 10.33 -12.60 -22.77
CA THR A 593 11.72 -12.28 -23.15
C THR A 593 12.12 -10.85 -22.77
N ARG A 594 11.20 -9.88 -22.78
CA ARG A 594 11.48 -8.49 -22.36
C ARG A 594 11.70 -8.33 -20.85
N ASN A 595 11.37 -9.35 -20.04
CA ASN A 595 11.59 -9.36 -18.59
C ASN A 595 12.88 -10.09 -18.15
N GLN A 596 13.59 -10.79 -19.05
CA GLN A 596 14.80 -11.55 -18.67
C GLN A 596 15.97 -10.64 -18.28
N ASP A 597 16.16 -9.49 -18.94
CA ASP A 597 17.23 -8.53 -18.63
C ASP A 597 16.97 -7.67 -17.37
N SER A 598 15.80 -7.83 -16.72
CA SER A 598 15.35 -6.98 -15.60
C SER A 598 15.56 -7.58 -14.20
N PHE A 599 15.90 -8.87 -14.07
CA PHE A 599 16.13 -9.54 -12.77
C PHE A 599 17.61 -9.70 -12.41
N ASP A 600 18.50 -9.19 -13.27
CA ASP A 600 19.96 -9.32 -13.15
C ASP A 600 20.49 -8.78 -11.82
N PHE A 601 19.88 -7.73 -11.24
CA PHE A 601 20.34 -7.16 -9.97
C PHE A 601 20.16 -8.12 -8.79
N VAL A 602 19.07 -8.90 -8.75
CA VAL A 602 18.83 -9.90 -7.68
C VAL A 602 19.68 -11.15 -7.88
N ILE A 603 19.85 -11.57 -9.12
CA ILE A 603 20.62 -12.77 -9.46
C ILE A 603 22.13 -12.53 -9.26
N LYS A 604 22.62 -11.31 -9.50
CA LYS A 604 24.03 -10.94 -9.29
C LYS A 604 24.38 -10.70 -7.83
N ASP A 605 23.45 -10.22 -7.00
CA ASP A 605 23.67 -10.06 -5.57
C ASP A 605 23.52 -11.41 -4.84
N ARG A 606 24.66 -11.98 -4.42
CA ARG A 606 24.71 -13.27 -3.71
C ARG A 606 23.90 -13.27 -2.40
N VAL A 607 23.82 -12.13 -1.69
CA VAL A 607 23.09 -12.05 -0.42
C VAL A 607 21.59 -12.03 -0.69
N LEU A 608 21.15 -11.24 -1.65
CA LEU A 608 19.73 -11.13 -2.00
C LEU A 608 19.21 -12.43 -2.64
N SER A 609 19.99 -13.04 -3.53
CA SER A 609 19.69 -14.35 -4.12
C SER A 609 19.58 -15.44 -3.04
N ALA A 610 20.51 -15.46 -2.08
CA ALA A 610 20.47 -16.40 -0.97
C ALA A 610 19.23 -16.20 -0.08
N LEU A 611 18.86 -14.94 0.20
CA LEU A 611 17.63 -14.60 0.93
C LEU A 611 16.37 -15.04 0.17
N VAL A 612 16.28 -14.79 -1.14
CA VAL A 612 15.16 -15.28 -1.97
C VAL A 612 15.04 -16.81 -1.89
N PHE A 613 16.18 -17.51 -1.94
CA PHE A 613 16.22 -18.97 -1.82
C PHE A 613 15.75 -19.47 -0.45
N THR A 614 15.93 -18.69 0.63
CA THR A 614 15.38 -19.04 1.95
C THR A 614 13.85 -19.09 1.96
N PHE A 615 13.15 -18.27 1.16
CA PHE A 615 11.68 -18.32 1.07
C PHE A 615 11.20 -19.62 0.42
N LEU A 616 11.90 -20.12 -0.59
CA LEU A 616 11.61 -21.41 -1.21
C LEU A 616 11.74 -22.54 -0.18
N ILE A 617 12.93 -22.67 0.43
CA ILE A 617 13.21 -23.79 1.36
C ILE A 617 12.30 -23.72 2.59
N SER A 618 12.13 -22.53 3.17
CA SER A 618 11.26 -22.36 4.34
C SER A 618 9.79 -22.60 4.01
N LYS A 619 9.32 -22.32 2.78
CA LYS A 619 7.97 -22.68 2.35
C LYS A 619 7.81 -24.19 2.26
N VAL A 620 8.80 -24.92 1.73
CA VAL A 620 8.78 -26.39 1.72
C VAL A 620 8.67 -26.94 3.14
N GLY A 621 9.51 -26.49 4.06
CA GLY A 621 9.47 -26.93 5.46
C GLY A 621 8.14 -26.65 6.15
N ARG A 622 7.58 -25.44 5.97
CA ARG A 622 6.28 -25.06 6.56
C ARG A 622 5.11 -25.92 6.10
N GLN A 623 5.16 -26.46 4.88
CA GLN A 623 4.10 -27.32 4.33
C GLN A 623 3.99 -28.69 5.03
N ALA A 624 4.97 -29.08 5.88
CA ALA A 624 4.85 -30.27 6.73
C ALA A 624 3.59 -30.22 7.62
N THR A 625 3.09 -29.02 7.97
CA THR A 625 1.86 -28.88 8.76
C THR A 625 0.62 -29.44 8.06
N ASN A 626 0.63 -29.63 6.74
CA ASN A 626 -0.52 -30.21 6.03
C ASN A 626 -0.74 -31.70 6.36
N ILE A 627 0.31 -32.38 6.84
CA ILE A 627 0.24 -33.78 7.27
C ILE A 627 -0.05 -33.88 8.78
N LEU A 628 -0.16 -32.75 9.49
CA LEU A 628 -0.38 -32.75 10.94
C LEU A 628 -1.59 -33.59 11.36
N PHE A 629 -2.70 -33.50 10.61
CA PHE A 629 -3.90 -34.32 10.84
C PHE A 629 -3.60 -35.82 10.82
N GLN A 630 -2.94 -36.28 9.77
CA GLN A 630 -2.64 -37.70 9.56
C GLN A 630 -1.57 -38.18 10.55
N TYR A 631 -0.54 -37.36 10.79
CA TYR A 631 0.52 -37.64 11.75
C TYR A 631 -0.04 -37.86 13.16
N VAL A 632 -0.83 -36.92 13.67
CA VAL A 632 -1.35 -36.98 15.04
C VAL A 632 -2.33 -38.14 15.19
N SER A 633 -3.19 -38.35 14.20
CA SER A 633 -4.16 -39.42 14.22
C SER A 633 -3.51 -40.81 14.16
N LYS A 634 -2.52 -41.00 13.28
CA LYS A 634 -1.79 -42.27 13.12
C LYS A 634 -0.85 -42.58 14.29
N ARG A 635 -0.14 -41.58 14.81
CA ARG A 635 0.87 -41.77 15.86
C ARG A 635 0.27 -41.86 17.27
N TYR A 636 -0.70 -41.01 17.59
CA TYR A 636 -1.27 -40.91 18.94
C TYR A 636 -2.68 -41.51 19.06
N GLY A 637 -3.27 -41.97 17.96
CA GLY A 637 -4.62 -42.55 17.95
C GLY A 637 -5.73 -41.53 18.17
N TRP A 638 -5.44 -40.23 18.03
CA TRP A 638 -6.45 -39.17 18.14
C TRP A 638 -7.43 -39.26 16.98
N THR A 639 -8.68 -38.90 17.22
CA THR A 639 -9.64 -38.75 16.10
C THR A 639 -9.26 -37.54 15.25
N LEU A 640 -9.60 -37.58 13.97
CA LEU A 640 -9.38 -36.42 13.09
C LEU A 640 -10.14 -35.18 13.57
N ALA A 641 -11.29 -35.37 14.22
CA ALA A 641 -12.04 -34.30 14.88
C ALA A 641 -11.23 -33.64 16.02
N GLN A 642 -10.66 -34.44 16.94
CA GLN A 642 -9.82 -33.93 18.03
C GLN A 642 -8.57 -33.19 17.53
N THR A 643 -8.03 -33.63 16.40
CA THR A 643 -6.85 -32.99 15.83
C THR A 643 -7.13 -31.56 15.36
N GLY A 644 -8.39 -31.22 15.07
CA GLY A 644 -8.82 -29.85 14.74
C GLY A 644 -8.49 -28.82 15.81
N PHE A 645 -8.47 -29.20 17.10
CA PHE A 645 -8.11 -28.30 18.20
C PHE A 645 -6.66 -27.76 18.10
N LEU A 646 -5.77 -28.48 17.41
CA LEU A 646 -4.39 -28.03 17.21
C LEU A 646 -4.29 -26.82 16.27
N ILE A 647 -5.23 -26.67 15.33
CA ILE A 647 -5.31 -25.47 14.48
C ILE A 647 -5.65 -24.25 15.34
N SER A 648 -6.64 -24.38 16.22
CA SER A 648 -7.03 -23.28 17.11
C SER A 648 -5.95 -22.92 18.12
N LEU A 649 -5.21 -23.90 18.64
CA LEU A 649 -4.04 -23.64 19.47
C LEU A 649 -3.00 -22.82 18.70
N ARG A 650 -2.69 -23.21 17.46
CA ARG A 650 -1.74 -22.49 16.60
C ARG A 650 -2.21 -21.06 16.32
N ALA A 651 -3.49 -20.87 16.00
CA ALA A 651 -4.07 -19.55 15.79
C ALA A 651 -3.94 -18.66 17.03
N GLY A 652 -4.28 -19.19 18.21
CA GLY A 652 -4.15 -18.47 19.48
C GLY A 652 -2.70 -18.05 19.78
N VAL A 653 -1.72 -18.94 19.55
CA VAL A 653 -0.30 -18.61 19.71
C VAL A 653 0.15 -17.56 18.69
N ASN A 654 -0.29 -17.64 17.43
CA ASN A 654 0.02 -16.62 16.42
C ASN A 654 -0.56 -15.25 16.77
N ILE A 655 -1.81 -15.20 17.27
CA ILE A 655 -2.44 -13.95 17.74
C ILE A 655 -1.60 -13.36 18.87
N ALA A 656 -1.25 -14.15 19.89
CA ALA A 656 -0.40 -13.70 20.98
C ALA A 656 0.99 -13.24 20.50
N LEU A 657 1.58 -13.95 19.52
CA LEU A 657 2.87 -13.61 18.93
C LEU A 657 2.84 -12.23 18.27
N PHE A 658 1.88 -11.98 17.38
CA PHE A 658 1.83 -10.74 16.60
C PHE A 658 1.27 -9.55 17.38
N THR A 659 0.39 -9.77 18.36
CA THR A 659 -0.26 -8.66 19.11
C THR A 659 0.43 -8.32 20.42
N VAL A 660 1.11 -9.26 21.07
CA VAL A 660 1.72 -9.07 22.39
C VAL A 660 3.23 -9.28 22.33
N ILE A 661 3.70 -10.47 21.91
CA ILE A 661 5.10 -10.85 22.06
C ILE A 661 6.03 -9.99 21.20
N LEU A 662 5.78 -9.89 19.88
CA LEU A 662 6.63 -9.11 18.98
C LEU A 662 6.63 -7.61 19.31
N PRO A 663 5.48 -6.95 19.57
CA PRO A 663 5.46 -5.56 20.02
C PRO A 663 6.20 -5.32 21.34
N LEU A 664 6.09 -6.23 22.33
CA LEU A 664 6.82 -6.10 23.59
C LEU A 664 8.34 -6.26 23.40
N ILE A 665 8.77 -7.22 22.59
CA ILE A 665 10.19 -7.39 22.26
C ILE A 665 10.73 -6.13 21.55
N ALA A 666 9.97 -5.58 20.59
CA ALA A 666 10.37 -4.40 19.85
C ALA A 666 10.42 -3.13 20.73
N THR A 667 9.52 -3.00 21.72
CA THR A 667 9.44 -1.82 22.59
C THR A 667 10.33 -1.87 23.82
N TYR A 668 10.67 -3.06 24.34
CA TYR A 668 11.46 -3.18 25.58
C TYR A 668 12.85 -3.78 25.38
N ALA A 669 13.04 -4.70 24.43
CA ALA A 669 14.31 -5.44 24.31
C ALA A 669 15.22 -4.93 23.18
N LEU A 670 14.65 -4.31 22.13
CA LEU A 670 15.37 -3.96 20.90
C LEU A 670 15.28 -2.45 20.56
N VAL A 671 14.98 -1.61 21.55
CA VAL A 671 14.80 -0.15 21.37
C VAL A 671 16.03 0.54 20.77
N SER A 672 17.23 0.07 21.09
CA SER A 672 18.49 0.65 20.62
C SER A 672 19.02 0.04 19.32
N TRP A 673 18.31 -0.94 18.74
CA TRP A 673 18.78 -1.67 17.56
C TRP A 673 18.23 -1.04 16.28
N SER A 674 19.04 -0.95 15.23
CA SER A 674 18.58 -0.52 13.91
C SER A 674 17.50 -1.48 13.38
N THR A 675 16.57 -0.98 12.55
CA THR A 675 15.47 -1.78 11.99
C THR A 675 15.95 -3.07 11.33
N THR A 676 17.03 -2.98 10.54
CA THR A 676 17.64 -4.13 9.85
C THR A 676 18.26 -5.13 10.82
N SER A 677 18.91 -4.65 11.89
CA SER A 677 19.49 -5.52 12.93
C SER A 677 18.42 -6.22 13.76
N ARG A 678 17.35 -5.48 14.09
CA ARG A 678 16.18 -6.02 14.78
C ARG A 678 15.52 -7.12 13.93
N ASP A 679 15.31 -6.85 12.64
CA ASP A 679 14.71 -7.83 11.73
C ASP A 679 15.62 -9.06 11.55
N LEU A 680 16.95 -8.88 11.42
CA LEU A 680 17.86 -10.02 11.35
C LEU A 680 17.84 -10.85 12.65
N TRP A 681 17.77 -10.21 13.82
CA TRP A 681 17.73 -10.91 15.10
C TRP A 681 16.41 -11.66 15.32
N ILE A 682 15.29 -11.01 15.03
CA ILE A 682 13.96 -11.65 15.08
C ILE A 682 13.94 -12.83 14.10
N GLY A 683 14.44 -12.64 12.87
CA GLY A 683 14.56 -13.71 11.88
C GLY A 683 15.42 -14.89 12.34
N LYS A 684 16.61 -14.62 12.88
CA LYS A 684 17.52 -15.65 13.44
C LYS A 684 16.87 -16.43 14.58
N THR A 685 16.16 -15.72 15.46
CA THR A 685 15.46 -16.35 16.59
C THR A 685 14.28 -17.18 16.09
N SER A 686 13.48 -16.65 15.18
CA SER A 686 12.33 -17.35 14.59
C SER A 686 12.73 -18.62 13.84
N ILE A 687 13.83 -18.60 13.06
CA ILE A 687 14.28 -19.81 12.35
C ILE A 687 14.81 -20.88 13.33
N ILE A 688 15.49 -20.49 14.41
CA ILE A 688 15.89 -21.43 15.48
C ILE A 688 14.66 -22.07 16.12
N LEU A 689 13.62 -21.29 16.41
CA LEU A 689 12.35 -21.81 16.96
C LEU A 689 11.67 -22.78 15.98
N LEU A 690 11.70 -22.51 14.68
CA LEU A 690 11.19 -23.44 13.65
C LEU A 690 11.98 -24.76 13.62
N VAL A 691 13.31 -24.70 13.70
CA VAL A 691 14.17 -25.90 13.77
C VAL A 691 13.85 -26.69 15.03
N LEU A 692 13.88 -26.04 16.20
CA LEU A 692 13.67 -26.69 17.48
C LEU A 692 12.26 -27.29 17.59
N GLY A 693 11.23 -26.54 17.21
CA GLY A 693 9.84 -27.00 17.26
C GLY A 693 9.60 -28.19 16.34
N SER A 694 10.08 -28.14 15.10
CA SER A 694 9.94 -29.24 14.14
C SER A 694 10.73 -30.48 14.57
N PHE A 695 11.92 -30.29 15.16
CA PHE A 695 12.74 -31.39 15.68
C PHE A 695 12.10 -32.06 16.91
N ILE A 696 11.51 -31.27 17.81
CA ILE A 696 10.73 -31.80 18.95
C ILE A 696 9.53 -32.61 18.44
N MET A 697 8.79 -32.09 17.45
CA MET A 697 7.67 -32.82 16.85
C MET A 697 8.09 -34.13 16.16
N PHE A 698 9.30 -34.18 15.59
CA PHE A 698 9.87 -35.39 15.00
C PHE A 698 10.15 -36.47 16.05
N LEU A 699 10.78 -36.10 17.18
CA LEU A 699 11.18 -37.02 18.23
C LEU A 699 10.07 -37.35 19.25
N SER A 700 9.01 -36.55 19.32
CA SER A 700 7.99 -36.68 20.37
C SER A 700 7.27 -38.03 20.30
N GLU A 701 7.37 -38.84 21.35
CA GLU A 701 6.59 -40.08 21.50
C GLU A 701 5.24 -39.84 22.21
N THR A 702 5.10 -38.69 22.88
CA THR A 702 3.88 -38.30 23.59
C THR A 702 3.18 -37.13 22.91
N SER A 703 1.86 -37.08 23.02
CA SER A 703 1.06 -35.97 22.51
C SER A 703 1.42 -34.64 23.16
N VAL A 704 1.78 -34.63 24.44
CA VAL A 704 2.23 -33.43 25.16
C VAL A 704 3.53 -32.88 24.57
N GLY A 705 4.52 -33.74 24.31
CA GLY A 705 5.76 -33.34 23.65
C GLY A 705 5.51 -32.74 22.27
N MET A 706 4.60 -33.34 21.49
CA MET A 706 4.20 -32.82 20.18
C MET A 706 3.54 -31.44 20.28
N ILE A 707 2.64 -31.23 21.25
CA ILE A 707 2.01 -29.92 21.48
C ILE A 707 3.06 -28.85 21.83
N ILE A 708 4.03 -29.18 22.68
CA ILE A 708 5.14 -28.26 23.00
C ILE A 708 5.93 -27.92 21.73
N GLY A 709 6.28 -28.92 20.92
CA GLY A 709 6.95 -28.72 19.64
C GLY A 709 6.15 -27.85 18.67
N LEU A 710 4.84 -28.06 18.59
CA LEU A 710 3.91 -27.27 17.77
C LEU A 710 3.87 -25.81 18.24
N VAL A 711 3.78 -25.55 19.55
CA VAL A 711 3.79 -24.19 20.10
C VAL A 711 5.12 -23.49 19.80
N ILE A 712 6.25 -24.15 20.02
CA ILE A 712 7.59 -23.61 19.73
C ILE A 712 7.71 -23.32 18.22
N SER A 713 7.30 -24.25 17.37
CA SER A 713 7.30 -24.04 15.91
C SER A 713 6.38 -22.88 15.51
N THR A 714 5.26 -22.68 16.20
CA THR A 714 4.32 -21.60 15.91
C THR A 714 4.90 -20.23 16.29
N LEU A 715 5.63 -20.13 17.39
CA LEU A 715 6.37 -18.91 17.75
C LEU A 715 7.43 -18.52 16.70
N GLY A 716 7.89 -19.48 15.90
CA GLY A 716 8.78 -19.26 14.76
C GLY A 716 8.10 -18.67 13.51
N SER A 717 6.77 -18.46 13.51
CA SER A 717 6.02 -17.96 12.34
C SER A 717 6.38 -16.53 11.93
N GLY A 718 7.01 -15.75 12.84
CA GLY A 718 7.56 -14.42 12.56
C GLY A 718 8.68 -14.40 11.50
N PHE A 719 9.29 -15.54 11.18
CA PHE A 719 10.38 -15.62 10.20
C PHE A 719 10.03 -15.00 8.83
N ALA A 720 8.91 -15.42 8.24
CA ALA A 720 8.53 -15.00 6.89
C ALA A 720 8.28 -13.49 6.74
N PRO A 721 7.47 -12.82 7.59
CA PRO A 721 7.29 -11.38 7.49
C PRO A 721 8.58 -10.60 7.78
N THR A 722 9.38 -11.03 8.76
CA THR A 722 10.62 -10.35 9.12
C THR A 722 11.70 -10.48 8.05
N MET A 723 11.88 -11.66 7.44
CA MET A 723 12.82 -11.80 6.32
C MET A 723 12.38 -11.04 5.08
N ARG A 724 11.07 -10.87 4.87
CA ARG A 724 10.54 -10.04 3.78
C ARG A 724 10.87 -8.57 4.00
N SER A 725 10.70 -8.07 5.23
CA SER A 725 11.12 -6.73 5.64
C SER A 725 12.64 -6.53 5.46
N LEU A 726 13.46 -7.49 5.92
CA LEU A 726 14.91 -7.46 5.76
C LEU A 726 15.32 -7.40 4.28
N ALA A 727 14.75 -8.26 3.42
CA ALA A 727 15.05 -8.27 2.00
C ALA A 727 14.71 -6.94 1.31
N THR A 728 13.58 -6.32 1.69
CA THR A 728 13.19 -5.00 1.19
C THR A 728 14.17 -3.91 1.63
N SER A 729 14.56 -3.87 2.91
CA SER A 729 15.53 -2.90 3.42
C SER A 729 16.93 -3.05 2.79
N LEU A 730 17.32 -4.28 2.42
CA LEU A 730 18.58 -4.55 1.73
C LEU A 730 18.56 -4.07 0.27
N VAL A 731 17.41 -4.17 -0.41
CA VAL A 731 17.24 -3.59 -1.74
C VAL A 731 17.24 -2.07 -1.67
N GLU A 732 16.52 -1.49 -0.71
CA GLU A 732 16.47 -0.03 -0.51
C GLU A 732 17.86 0.56 -0.22
N SER A 733 18.67 -0.12 0.60
CA SER A 733 20.03 0.35 0.93
C SER A 733 21.04 0.17 -0.20
N ARG A 734 20.94 -0.88 -1.03
CA ARG A 734 21.89 -1.17 -2.12
C ARG A 734 21.54 -0.50 -3.46
N HIS A 735 20.26 -0.22 -3.70
CA HIS A 735 19.76 0.35 -4.97
C HIS A 735 18.75 1.50 -4.75
N PRO A 736 19.21 2.66 -4.23
CA PRO A 736 18.33 3.78 -3.83
C PRO A 736 17.63 4.51 -5.00
N ASN A 737 17.98 4.22 -6.26
CA ASN A 737 17.48 4.95 -7.44
C ASN A 737 16.40 4.19 -8.25
N ALA A 738 15.97 3.00 -7.82
CA ALA A 738 15.11 2.13 -8.63
C ALA A 738 13.93 1.56 -7.83
N THR A 739 12.85 2.34 -7.69
CA THR A 739 11.59 1.90 -7.07
C THR A 739 10.94 0.68 -7.75
N SER A 740 11.30 0.38 -9.01
CA SER A 740 10.86 -0.83 -9.72
C SER A 740 11.41 -2.13 -9.12
N ASP A 741 12.49 -2.06 -8.34
CA ASP A 741 13.25 -3.23 -7.90
C ASP A 741 12.62 -3.95 -6.69
N ILE A 742 11.85 -3.23 -5.85
CA ILE A 742 11.09 -3.82 -4.74
C ILE A 742 9.95 -4.70 -5.27
N GLY A 743 9.22 -4.22 -6.29
CA GLY A 743 8.15 -4.99 -6.93
C GLY A 743 8.68 -6.27 -7.60
N ARG A 744 9.87 -6.19 -8.23
CA ARG A 744 10.57 -7.34 -8.82
C ARG A 744 11.02 -8.35 -7.76
N LEU A 745 11.52 -7.89 -6.61
CA LEU A 745 11.87 -8.75 -5.48
C LEU A 745 10.67 -9.54 -4.97
N TYR A 746 9.52 -8.88 -4.75
CA TYR A 746 8.32 -9.58 -4.28
C TYR A 746 7.75 -10.56 -5.30
N ALA A 747 7.87 -10.27 -6.60
CA ALA A 747 7.55 -11.22 -7.65
C ALA A 747 8.45 -12.47 -7.57
N LEU A 748 9.77 -12.30 -7.39
CA LEU A 748 10.71 -13.42 -7.23
C LEU A 748 10.44 -14.24 -5.96
N ILE A 749 10.17 -13.59 -4.82
CA ILE A 749 9.79 -14.27 -3.58
C ILE A 749 8.52 -15.11 -3.79
N SER A 750 7.51 -14.55 -4.48
CA SER A 750 6.26 -15.25 -4.75
C SER A 750 6.46 -16.48 -5.65
N VAL A 751 7.29 -16.37 -6.70
CA VAL A 751 7.68 -17.50 -7.55
C VAL A 751 8.41 -18.57 -6.76
N ALA A 752 9.36 -18.17 -5.90
CA ALA A 752 10.14 -19.06 -5.05
C ALA A 752 9.24 -19.83 -4.05
N GLU A 753 8.30 -19.15 -3.38
CA GLU A 753 7.31 -19.79 -2.50
C GLU A 753 6.32 -20.67 -3.29
N GLY A 754 6.00 -20.28 -4.53
CA GLY A 754 5.21 -21.09 -5.46
C GLY A 754 5.87 -22.44 -5.74
N ILE A 755 7.11 -22.42 -6.23
CA ILE A 755 7.91 -23.63 -6.51
C ILE A 755 8.04 -24.48 -5.24
N GLY A 756 8.31 -23.84 -4.09
CA GLY A 756 8.37 -24.53 -2.80
C GLY A 756 7.07 -25.27 -2.47
N SER A 757 5.91 -24.65 -2.72
CA SER A 757 4.61 -25.29 -2.48
C SER A 757 4.34 -26.47 -3.42
N LEU A 758 4.74 -26.35 -4.69
CA LEU A 758 4.59 -27.38 -5.70
C LEU A 758 5.39 -28.65 -5.34
N VAL A 759 6.63 -28.49 -4.88
CA VAL A 759 7.47 -29.64 -4.47
C VAL A 759 7.02 -30.23 -3.12
N ALA A 760 6.54 -29.39 -2.21
CA ALA A 760 6.27 -29.81 -0.85
C ALA A 760 5.09 -30.77 -0.70
N GLY A 761 4.03 -30.65 -1.50
CA GLY A 761 2.85 -31.53 -1.39
C GLY A 761 3.22 -33.01 -1.53
N PRO A 762 3.73 -33.46 -2.69
CA PRO A 762 4.18 -34.83 -2.89
C PRO A 762 5.41 -35.18 -2.03
N GLY A 763 6.32 -34.23 -1.81
CA GLY A 763 7.53 -34.45 -1.01
C GLY A 763 7.23 -34.80 0.45
N MET A 764 6.31 -34.08 1.09
CA MET A 764 5.89 -34.36 2.46
C MET A 764 5.08 -35.65 2.54
N ALA A 765 4.22 -35.93 1.56
CA ALA A 765 3.47 -37.19 1.50
C ALA A 765 4.43 -38.40 1.36
N PHE A 766 5.44 -38.27 0.52
CA PHE A 766 6.49 -39.28 0.38
C PHE A 766 7.30 -39.46 1.66
N ALA A 767 7.70 -38.38 2.33
CA ALA A 767 8.38 -38.46 3.63
C ALA A 767 7.50 -39.17 4.68
N PHE A 768 6.20 -38.92 4.68
CA PHE A 768 5.28 -39.61 5.59
C PHE A 768 5.16 -41.10 5.27
N ARG A 769 5.10 -41.46 3.98
CA ARG A 769 5.12 -42.86 3.52
C ARG A 769 6.39 -43.60 3.93
N VAL A 770 7.55 -42.99 3.74
CA VAL A 770 8.83 -43.56 4.19
C VAL A 770 8.86 -43.69 5.71
N GLY A 771 8.33 -42.69 6.43
CA GLY A 771 8.16 -42.76 7.88
C GLY A 771 7.30 -43.95 8.32
N MET A 772 6.21 -44.24 7.63
CA MET A 772 5.37 -45.42 7.90
C MET A 772 6.11 -46.73 7.64
N SER A 773 6.85 -46.85 6.54
CA SER A 773 7.55 -48.10 6.21
C SER A 773 8.71 -48.42 7.15
N TRP A 774 9.32 -47.42 7.77
CA TRP A 774 10.38 -47.59 8.78
C TRP A 774 9.83 -47.82 10.20
N GLY A 775 8.51 -47.73 10.38
CA GLY A 775 7.82 -48.03 11.64
C GLY A 775 7.43 -46.80 12.47
N GLN A 776 6.74 -47.05 13.57
CA GLN A 776 6.03 -46.04 14.38
C GLN A 776 6.90 -44.86 14.84
N VAL A 777 8.17 -45.11 15.18
CA VAL A 777 9.11 -44.07 15.63
C VAL A 777 9.35 -43.03 14.53
N TRP A 778 9.38 -43.45 13.26
CA TRP A 778 9.69 -42.61 12.11
C TRP A 778 8.49 -41.89 11.50
N LEU A 779 7.28 -42.02 12.06
CA LEU A 779 6.09 -41.29 11.57
C LEU A 779 6.25 -39.77 11.56
N GLY A 780 7.13 -39.22 12.41
CA GLY A 780 7.45 -37.80 12.45
C GLY A 780 8.35 -37.31 11.31
N LEU A 781 8.79 -38.19 10.39
CA LEU A 781 9.80 -37.88 9.36
C LEU A 781 9.50 -36.61 8.54
N PRO A 782 8.24 -36.25 8.18
CA PRO A 782 7.95 -34.96 7.55
C PRO A 782 8.44 -33.75 8.37
N PHE A 783 8.29 -33.79 9.69
CA PHE A 783 8.76 -32.74 10.60
C PHE A 783 10.28 -32.79 10.79
N GLY A 784 10.90 -33.98 10.74
CA GLY A 784 12.35 -34.12 10.73
C GLY A 784 12.97 -33.54 9.44
N PHE A 785 12.35 -33.79 8.30
CA PHE A 785 12.72 -33.19 7.02
C PHE A 785 12.52 -31.66 7.05
N ALA A 786 11.42 -31.17 7.61
CA ALA A 786 11.21 -29.73 7.82
C ALA A 786 12.30 -29.12 8.72
N ALA A 787 12.67 -29.78 9.82
CA ALA A 787 13.75 -29.33 10.71
C ALA A 787 15.09 -29.24 9.97
N PHE A 788 15.42 -30.21 9.12
CA PHE A 788 16.61 -30.17 8.27
C PHE A 788 16.59 -28.99 7.29
N LEU A 789 15.46 -28.75 6.62
CA LEU A 789 15.29 -27.61 5.70
C LEU A 789 15.41 -26.27 6.44
N PHE A 790 14.80 -26.15 7.63
CA PHE A 790 14.94 -24.96 8.46
C PHE A 790 16.36 -24.77 8.98
N ALA A 791 17.11 -25.85 9.24
CA ALA A 791 18.52 -25.77 9.63
C ALA A 791 19.38 -25.26 8.46
N LEU A 792 19.11 -25.71 7.23
CA LEU A 792 19.75 -25.17 6.03
C LEU A 792 19.46 -23.66 5.88
N VAL A 793 18.20 -23.25 6.03
CA VAL A 793 17.84 -21.83 6.02
C VAL A 793 18.55 -21.06 7.13
N SER A 794 18.66 -21.64 8.33
CA SER A 794 19.41 -21.05 9.44
C SER A 794 20.87 -20.80 9.04
N THR A 795 21.56 -21.75 8.41
CA THR A 795 22.95 -21.53 7.95
C THR A 795 23.08 -20.33 7.00
N ILE A 796 22.11 -20.16 6.09
CA ILE A 796 22.07 -19.03 5.16
C ILE A 796 21.84 -17.72 5.93
N VAL A 797 20.83 -17.65 6.78
CA VAL A 797 20.47 -16.44 7.54
C VAL A 797 21.57 -16.03 8.51
N PHE A 798 22.28 -16.99 9.10
CA PHE A 798 23.44 -16.70 9.96
C PHE A 798 24.68 -16.27 9.18
N SER A 799 24.79 -16.63 7.89
CA SER A 799 25.87 -16.15 7.02
C SER A 799 25.68 -14.71 6.54
N VAL A 800 24.44 -14.18 6.60
CA VAL A 800 24.15 -12.78 6.26
C VAL A 800 24.82 -11.86 7.28
N LYS A 801 25.73 -11.02 6.79
CA LYS A 801 26.35 -9.91 7.53
C LYS A 801 25.71 -8.62 7.03
N ILE A 802 25.18 -7.84 7.97
CA ILE A 802 24.64 -6.49 7.75
C ILE A 802 25.74 -5.50 8.10
#